data_AF-A0A2P5CKE9-F1
#
_entry.id   AF-A0A2P5CKE9-F1
#
_cell.length_a   1.000
_cell.length_b   1.000
_cell.length_c   1.000
_cell.angle_alpha   90.00
_cell.angle_beta   90.00
_cell.angle_gamma   90.00
#
_symmetry.space_group_name_H-M   'P 1'
#
loop_
_entity.id
_entity.type
_entity.pdbx_description
1 polymer ?
#
loop_
_entity_poly.entity_id
_entity_poly.type
_entity_poly.pdbx_seq_one_letter_code
_entity_poly.pdbx_strand_id
1 'polypeptide(L)'
;MGILPRLRYLLESDPTAALDGCVISILIAIARHSPTCANAIMKCQRLLETVVHRFTVKDNMEIYPPKIKSVTLLGVLARSDRRICLEFIKNGVFQKMTCHLYQFTSSLDHWVKSGLENCKFSSALMVEQLHFWKICIQHGYCVSYFSDIFPSLCLWLNPPTLKKLVDKSVLGEFASISAEAYLVLKALATRLPNFVSQMHQSNQIQEHAGDDMEVWRWSHVGPMVDSAVKWIVLMGDLHSGNNHVLHDSSVTSLLWVHSAVMSMLAEVLTRMVPDDSVSQTESGWLLPWLPEFVPRVGLEIIKNKFLGFSDAIDTKFGTGLAGDGSFVERLCHLRQQNDYETSLASVCCLHGIFQTITTIDNLIQLVDKGVQNSQNYSLSREEEILKDGIFNCSFVELRSVQNIFMKLVTSEWQFVQSSETFGRGGPAPGVGVGWGVSGGGYWSATVLLAQADAGLIIDLLETFQFTSAYDIPGDEDVSSAVQIINSSLAASLIAGPRERAVVDKAFKVLVNVPILKCLDCCIRHFVHLNSSVKMFGWEYKEEDYLLFSKMLTSHFVNRWLLVKKKSKAIDSLSCSTNKTFTKSNGALDTIYEEMDTSNSVQDCTSLVVEWAHQRLPLPVNWFLSPISTLCNSKHAGLRKSSNLENLMQNPGDLLEVAKAGLFFLLGIEAMSSFLPTGAPSPVHSVPVVWKLHCLSVMLLVGMGLIVEDKSRDVFEALQDLYGAVLDKARLRSAEMTLEKNTNLLSEPSNNNILEFLRFQSEIHDSYSTFIETLVEQFSAISYGDLIYGRQVAIYLHRCVEAPVRLAAWNALTNARVLELLPPLESCFGEAEGYLEPKEDNDDILEVYVKSWTSGALDRAASRGTVAYTLVLHHLSYFVFHSSTGDKLLLRNKLVRSLLRDFSLKQQHKVMMLNLIQYTEPATSQLSNVKVGSPSERSIENRFEVLTEACERNSSLLNEVKKLKSLVQDGLS
;
A
#
# COMPACT_ATOMS: atom_id res chain seq x y z
N MET A 1 -2.66 28.26 21.63
CA MET A 1 -1.70 28.86 20.67
C MET A 1 -1.52 30.35 20.98
N GLY A 2 -0.42 30.74 21.64
CA GLY A 2 -0.19 32.13 22.06
C GLY A 2 0.07 33.13 20.92
N ILE A 3 0.29 32.65 19.68
CA ILE A 3 0.50 33.50 18.50
C ILE A 3 -0.79 34.12 17.95
N LEU A 4 -1.94 33.44 18.06
CA LEU A 4 -3.20 33.88 17.45
C LEU A 4 -3.69 35.24 17.98
N PRO A 5 -3.67 35.51 19.31
CA PRO A 5 -4.04 36.84 19.82
C PRO A 5 -3.11 37.96 19.34
N ARG A 6 -1.83 37.66 19.09
CA ARG A 6 -0.87 38.65 18.55
C ARG A 6 -1.17 38.97 17.08
N LEU A 7 -1.50 37.95 16.27
CA LEU A 7 -1.94 38.13 14.89
C LEU A 7 -3.24 38.94 14.80
N ARG A 8 -4.19 38.69 15.72
CA ARG A 8 -5.41 39.51 15.83
C ARG A 8 -5.07 40.98 16.08
N TYR A 9 -4.23 41.26 17.07
CA TYR A 9 -3.84 42.63 17.40
C TYR A 9 -3.19 43.35 16.21
N LEU A 10 -2.36 42.65 15.44
CA LEU A 10 -1.77 43.18 14.22
C LEU A 10 -2.82 43.54 13.16
N LEU A 11 -3.90 42.78 13.01
CA LEU A 11 -5.00 43.08 12.08
C LEU A 11 -5.89 44.23 12.55
N GLU A 12 -6.03 44.40 13.87
CA GLU A 12 -6.79 45.50 14.48
C GLU A 12 -6.05 46.85 14.41
N SER A 13 -4.72 46.84 14.24
CA SER A 13 -3.87 48.05 14.28
C SER A 13 -3.70 48.78 12.93
N ASP A 14 -4.66 48.63 12.02
CA ASP A 14 -4.61 49.14 10.63
C ASP A 14 -3.28 48.92 9.87
N PRO A 15 -2.88 47.65 9.67
CA PRO A 15 -1.65 47.28 8.97
C PRO A 15 -1.62 47.66 7.49
N THR A 16 -0.41 47.74 6.92
CA THR A 16 -0.18 47.86 5.48
C THR A 16 -0.67 46.61 4.74
N ALA A 17 -1.02 46.73 3.45
CA ALA A 17 -1.51 45.62 2.63
C ALA A 17 -0.55 44.40 2.59
N ALA A 18 0.76 44.65 2.67
CA ALA A 18 1.78 43.61 2.77
C ALA A 18 1.69 42.83 4.08
N LEU A 19 1.50 43.54 5.21
CA LEU A 19 1.36 42.93 6.53
C LEU A 19 0.04 42.15 6.65
N ASP A 20 -1.06 42.68 6.11
CA ASP A 20 -2.33 41.94 5.95
C ASP A 20 -2.08 40.61 5.19
N GLY A 21 -1.38 40.67 4.06
CA GLY A 21 -1.04 39.50 3.26
C GLY A 21 -0.19 38.45 4.00
N CYS A 22 0.77 38.89 4.83
CA CYS A 22 1.61 38.00 5.64
C CYS A 22 0.82 37.34 6.78
N VAL A 23 0.00 38.12 7.50
CA VAL A 23 -0.79 37.59 8.63
C VAL A 23 -1.79 36.54 8.15
N ILE A 24 -2.52 36.80 7.06
CA ILE A 24 -3.46 35.81 6.52
C ILE A 24 -2.72 34.56 6.00
N SER A 25 -1.56 34.71 5.36
CA SER A 25 -0.73 33.57 4.96
C SER A 25 -0.29 32.70 6.15
N ILE A 26 0.08 33.31 7.28
CA ILE A 26 0.41 32.59 8.52
C ILE A 26 -0.82 31.85 9.05
N LEU A 27 -1.99 32.49 9.07
CA LEU A 27 -3.24 31.84 9.49
C LEU A 27 -3.62 30.66 8.58
N ILE A 28 -3.47 30.79 7.26
CA ILE A 28 -3.68 29.69 6.31
C ILE A 28 -2.72 28.53 6.62
N ALA A 29 -1.43 28.81 6.84
CA ALA A 29 -0.44 27.79 7.17
C ALA A 29 -0.79 27.06 8.48
N ILE A 30 -1.19 27.80 9.52
CA ILE A 30 -1.65 27.23 10.79
C ILE A 30 -2.91 26.37 10.58
N ALA A 31 -3.89 26.85 9.82
CA ALA A 31 -5.13 26.13 9.55
C ALA A 31 -4.88 24.82 8.76
N ARG A 32 -3.97 24.85 7.77
CA ARG A 32 -3.59 23.68 6.96
C ARG A 32 -2.76 22.66 7.74
N HIS A 33 -2.05 23.09 8.78
CA HIS A 33 -1.22 22.19 9.58
C HIS A 33 -2.05 21.11 10.26
N SER A 34 -3.20 21.44 10.86
CA SER A 34 -4.10 20.40 11.38
C SER A 34 -5.49 20.97 11.63
N PRO A 35 -6.54 20.13 11.63
CA PRO A 35 -7.86 20.62 11.95
C PRO A 35 -8.00 21.04 13.43
N THR A 36 -7.15 20.54 14.33
CA THR A 36 -7.01 21.08 15.71
C THR A 36 -6.54 22.53 15.69
N CYS A 37 -5.60 22.87 14.82
CA CYS A 37 -5.13 24.24 14.62
C CYS A 37 -6.22 25.13 13.97
N ALA A 38 -6.95 24.61 12.98
CA ALA A 38 -8.11 25.29 12.40
C ALA A 38 -9.19 25.61 13.46
N ASN A 39 -9.52 24.64 14.32
CA ASN A 39 -10.43 24.83 15.46
C ASN A 39 -9.90 25.85 16.48
N ALA A 40 -8.58 25.92 16.69
CA ALA A 40 -7.99 26.93 17.56
C ALA A 40 -8.13 28.36 16.98
N ILE A 41 -8.07 28.52 15.66
CA ILE A 41 -8.35 29.80 14.98
C ILE A 41 -9.82 30.19 15.19
N MET A 42 -10.75 29.26 15.00
CA MET A 42 -12.19 29.50 15.21
C MET A 42 -12.52 29.90 16.65
N LYS A 43 -11.88 29.27 17.64
CA LYS A 43 -12.06 29.61 19.07
C LYS A 43 -11.40 30.94 19.48
N CYS A 44 -10.56 31.52 18.65
CA CYS A 44 -9.91 32.80 18.95
C CYS A 44 -10.90 33.94 18.78
N GLN A 45 -11.40 34.46 19.90
CA GLN A 45 -12.42 35.52 19.92
C GLN A 45 -12.05 36.70 19.02
N ARG A 46 -13.02 37.16 18.22
CA ARG A 46 -12.96 38.33 17.32
C ARG A 46 -11.97 38.24 16.15
N LEU A 47 -11.11 37.21 16.08
CA LEU A 47 -10.12 37.09 15.01
C LEU A 47 -10.78 36.95 13.64
N LEU A 48 -11.71 36.00 13.52
CA LEU A 48 -12.42 35.76 12.26
C LEU A 48 -13.32 36.94 11.87
N GLU A 49 -14.05 37.50 12.83
CA GLU A 49 -14.89 38.69 12.61
C GLU A 49 -14.07 39.87 12.09
N THR A 50 -12.87 40.09 12.62
CA THR A 50 -11.94 41.14 12.17
C THR A 50 -11.49 40.89 10.73
N VAL A 51 -11.14 39.65 10.38
CA VAL A 51 -10.79 39.27 9.00
C VAL A 51 -11.98 39.53 8.06
N VAL A 52 -13.17 39.05 8.42
CA VAL A 52 -14.37 39.20 7.58
C VAL A 52 -14.71 40.67 7.38
N HIS A 53 -14.81 41.45 8.45
CA HIS A 53 -15.14 42.87 8.41
C HIS A 53 -14.13 43.67 7.56
N ARG A 54 -12.83 43.43 7.72
CA ARG A 54 -11.76 44.18 7.04
C ARG A 54 -11.82 44.01 5.51
N PHE A 55 -12.15 42.82 5.02
CA PHE A 55 -12.17 42.52 3.57
C PHE A 55 -13.56 42.62 2.93
N THR A 56 -14.60 42.98 3.70
CA THR A 56 -15.96 43.28 3.19
C THR A 56 -16.35 44.76 3.21
N VAL A 57 -15.73 45.59 4.06
CA VAL A 57 -16.18 46.99 4.31
C VAL A 57 -15.47 48.04 3.44
N LYS A 58 -14.23 47.79 2.98
CA LYS A 58 -13.53 48.68 2.05
C LYS A 58 -13.98 48.37 0.62
N ASP A 59 -14.52 49.39 -0.05
CA ASP A 59 -15.07 49.42 -1.42
C ASP A 59 -15.16 48.08 -2.15
N ASN A 60 -16.39 47.64 -2.38
CA ASN A 60 -16.75 46.39 -3.07
C ASN A 60 -16.14 46.20 -4.47
N MET A 61 -15.41 47.18 -5.00
CA MET A 61 -14.93 47.22 -6.39
C MET A 61 -13.45 46.87 -6.56
N GLU A 62 -12.58 47.11 -5.57
CA GLU A 62 -11.15 46.83 -5.70
C GLU A 62 -10.79 45.41 -5.25
N ILE A 63 -10.10 44.68 -6.13
CA ILE A 63 -9.59 43.34 -5.87
C ILE A 63 -8.09 43.43 -5.59
N TYR A 64 -7.67 42.96 -4.41
CA TYR A 64 -6.27 42.94 -4.02
C TYR A 64 -5.90 41.61 -3.34
N PRO A 65 -4.62 41.19 -3.35
CA PRO A 65 -4.21 39.85 -2.93
C PRO A 65 -4.63 39.43 -1.50
N PRO A 66 -4.59 40.30 -0.47
CA PRO A 66 -5.14 39.97 0.85
C PRO A 66 -6.59 39.50 0.85
N LYS A 67 -7.47 40.08 0.00
CA LYS A 67 -8.88 39.67 -0.11
C LYS A 67 -9.00 38.23 -0.63
N ILE A 68 -8.21 37.88 -1.65
CA ILE A 68 -8.14 36.51 -2.19
C ILE A 68 -7.72 35.53 -1.09
N LYS A 69 -6.62 35.83 -0.38
CA LYS A 69 -6.13 35.00 0.72
C LYS A 69 -7.16 34.86 1.86
N SER A 70 -7.97 35.89 2.11
CA SER A 70 -9.01 35.81 3.14
C SER A 70 -10.09 34.79 2.81
N VAL A 71 -10.50 34.68 1.53
CA VAL A 71 -11.42 33.65 1.05
C VAL A 71 -10.77 32.27 1.15
N THR A 72 -9.49 32.14 0.78
CA THR A 72 -8.72 30.89 0.96
C THR A 72 -8.70 30.43 2.41
N LEU A 73 -8.48 31.34 3.37
CA LEU A 73 -8.51 31.02 4.80
C LEU A 73 -9.88 30.46 5.21
N LEU A 74 -10.97 31.11 4.80
CA LEU A 74 -12.33 30.63 5.08
C LEU A 74 -12.59 29.26 4.44
N GLY A 75 -12.17 29.04 3.19
CA GLY A 75 -12.28 27.74 2.53
C GLY A 75 -11.53 26.64 3.29
N VAL A 76 -10.30 26.91 3.74
CA VAL A 76 -9.49 25.95 4.53
C VAL A 76 -10.16 25.65 5.88
N LEU A 77 -10.71 26.66 6.57
CA LEU A 77 -11.42 26.48 7.83
C LEU A 77 -12.72 25.69 7.64
N ALA A 78 -13.51 26.01 6.61
CA ALA A 78 -14.77 25.32 6.31
C ALA A 78 -14.55 23.84 5.96
N ARG A 79 -13.45 23.53 5.26
CA ARG A 79 -13.06 22.16 4.94
C ARG A 79 -12.81 21.32 6.19
N SER A 80 -12.30 21.93 7.26
CA SER A 80 -11.82 21.22 8.46
C SER A 80 -12.94 20.54 9.28
N ASP A 81 -14.13 21.14 9.32
CA ASP A 81 -15.29 20.67 10.08
C ASP A 81 -16.60 21.19 9.48
N ARG A 82 -17.58 20.30 9.27
CA ARG A 82 -18.93 20.64 8.82
C ARG A 82 -19.59 21.71 9.70
N ARG A 83 -19.31 21.74 11.01
CA ARG A 83 -19.86 22.72 11.96
C ARG A 83 -19.39 24.15 11.67
N ILE A 84 -18.13 24.31 11.28
CA ILE A 84 -17.55 25.60 10.90
C ILE A 84 -18.23 26.13 9.63
N CYS A 85 -18.45 25.24 8.66
CA CYS A 85 -19.18 25.58 7.45
C CYS A 85 -20.60 26.08 7.77
N LEU A 86 -21.33 25.40 8.66
CA LEU A 86 -22.67 25.82 9.10
C LEU A 86 -22.65 27.19 9.80
N GLU A 87 -21.62 27.46 10.61
CA GLU A 87 -21.43 28.76 11.28
C GLU A 87 -21.23 29.90 10.28
N PHE A 88 -20.44 29.69 9.22
CA PHE A 88 -20.23 30.69 8.17
C PHE A 88 -21.52 31.03 7.41
N ILE A 89 -22.40 30.05 7.25
CA ILE A 89 -23.70 30.24 6.59
C ILE A 89 -24.64 31.03 7.51
N LYS A 90 -24.78 30.62 8.78
CA LYS A 90 -25.65 31.30 9.76
C LYS A 90 -25.26 32.76 9.99
N ASN A 91 -23.96 33.05 9.97
CA ASN A 91 -23.44 34.40 10.16
C ASN A 91 -23.41 35.26 8.87
N GLY A 92 -23.90 34.72 7.74
CA GLY A 92 -23.92 35.40 6.44
C GLY A 92 -22.52 35.67 5.86
N VAL A 93 -21.49 34.99 6.37
CA VAL A 93 -20.10 35.15 5.93
C VAL A 93 -19.94 34.64 4.50
N PHE A 94 -20.62 33.53 4.17
CA PHE A 94 -20.61 32.96 2.83
C PHE A 94 -21.01 34.00 1.76
N GLN A 95 -22.24 34.53 1.85
CA GLN A 95 -22.76 35.52 0.89
C GLN A 95 -21.89 36.77 0.79
N LYS A 96 -21.40 37.29 1.92
CA LYS A 96 -20.53 38.49 1.94
C LYS A 96 -19.21 38.25 1.22
N MET A 97 -18.65 37.05 1.34
CA MET A 97 -17.36 36.69 0.78
C MET A 97 -17.43 36.15 -0.64
N THR A 98 -18.61 35.70 -1.09
CA THR A 98 -18.87 35.25 -2.47
C THR A 98 -19.62 36.29 -3.31
N CYS A 99 -19.79 37.52 -2.81
CA CYS A 99 -20.59 38.57 -3.46
C CYS A 99 -20.21 38.85 -4.93
N HIS A 100 -18.94 38.66 -5.30
CA HIS A 100 -18.46 38.83 -6.67
C HIS A 100 -18.95 37.77 -7.65
N LEU A 101 -19.32 36.56 -7.18
CA LEU A 101 -19.95 35.55 -8.03
C LEU A 101 -21.34 35.98 -8.51
N TYR A 102 -22.01 36.85 -7.76
CA TYR A 102 -23.32 37.41 -8.12
C TYR A 102 -23.20 38.60 -9.07
N GLN A 103 -21.99 39.13 -9.30
CA GLN A 103 -21.79 40.25 -10.21
C GLN A 103 -21.83 39.77 -11.66
N PHE A 104 -22.85 40.21 -12.39
CA PHE A 104 -22.99 39.89 -13.80
C PHE A 104 -21.99 40.70 -14.61
N THR A 105 -20.95 40.04 -15.13
CA THR A 105 -20.11 40.65 -16.15
C THR A 105 -20.86 40.61 -17.47
N SER A 106 -21.28 41.78 -17.97
CA SER A 106 -22.21 41.89 -19.11
C SER A 106 -21.69 41.27 -20.41
N SER A 107 -20.36 41.13 -20.57
CA SER A 107 -19.75 40.40 -21.68
C SER A 107 -18.27 40.08 -21.42
N LEU A 108 -17.76 39.04 -22.08
CA LEU A 108 -16.33 38.70 -22.08
C LEU A 108 -15.47 39.90 -22.54
N ASP A 109 -15.95 40.69 -23.50
CA ASP A 109 -15.24 41.87 -24.00
C ASP A 109 -15.07 42.95 -22.92
N HIS A 110 -16.04 43.11 -22.00
CA HIS A 110 -15.92 44.03 -20.88
C HIS A 110 -14.87 43.56 -19.87
N TRP A 111 -14.83 42.25 -19.60
CA TRP A 111 -13.83 41.64 -18.73
C TRP A 111 -12.42 41.83 -19.27
N VAL A 112 -12.18 41.50 -20.55
CA VAL A 112 -10.86 41.62 -21.19
C VAL A 112 -10.39 43.09 -21.26
N LYS A 113 -11.32 44.04 -21.41
CA LYS A 113 -11.01 45.49 -21.39
C LYS A 113 -10.59 46.01 -20.02
N SER A 114 -10.84 45.28 -18.94
CA SER A 114 -10.42 45.67 -17.58
C SER A 114 -8.89 45.63 -17.39
N GLY A 115 -8.16 44.97 -18.28
CA GLY A 115 -6.70 44.87 -18.25
C GLY A 115 -6.20 43.55 -17.63
N LEU A 116 -4.99 43.14 -18.02
CA LEU A 116 -4.42 41.83 -17.65
C LEU A 116 -4.34 41.60 -16.13
N GLU A 117 -3.90 42.60 -15.36
CA GLU A 117 -3.78 42.49 -13.91
C GLU A 117 -5.16 42.35 -13.23
N ASN A 118 -6.16 43.10 -13.70
CA ASN A 118 -7.53 42.99 -13.20
C ASN A 118 -8.15 41.64 -13.57
N CYS A 119 -7.90 41.12 -14.78
CA CYS A 119 -8.29 39.76 -15.15
C CYS A 119 -7.66 38.72 -14.21
N LYS A 120 -6.36 38.82 -13.91
CA LYS A 120 -5.65 37.91 -12.99
C LYS A 120 -6.18 37.96 -11.56
N PHE A 121 -6.42 39.16 -11.02
CA PHE A 121 -6.94 39.30 -9.67
C PHE A 121 -8.41 38.85 -9.58
N SER A 122 -9.22 39.18 -10.59
CA SER A 122 -10.62 38.74 -10.65
C SER A 122 -10.74 37.23 -10.80
N SER A 123 -9.94 36.59 -11.67
CA SER A 123 -9.95 35.13 -11.84
C SER A 123 -9.51 34.42 -10.58
N ALA A 124 -8.40 34.84 -9.98
CA ALA A 124 -7.91 34.24 -8.73
C ALA A 124 -8.93 34.38 -7.58
N LEU A 125 -9.63 35.52 -7.47
CA LEU A 125 -10.68 35.68 -6.48
C LEU A 125 -11.89 34.79 -6.75
N MET A 126 -12.37 34.76 -8.00
CA MET A 126 -13.52 33.95 -8.40
C MET A 126 -13.24 32.46 -8.19
N VAL A 127 -12.05 31.97 -8.55
CA VAL A 127 -11.64 30.58 -8.34
C VAL A 127 -11.67 30.23 -6.85
N GLU A 128 -11.12 31.07 -5.97
CA GLU A 128 -11.15 30.82 -4.52
C GLU A 128 -12.58 30.88 -3.94
N GLN A 129 -13.45 31.74 -4.48
CA GLN A 129 -14.86 31.81 -4.10
C GLN A 129 -15.66 30.57 -4.56
N LEU A 130 -15.43 30.11 -5.79
CA LEU A 130 -16.03 28.88 -6.32
C LEU A 130 -15.54 27.66 -5.55
N HIS A 131 -14.24 27.61 -5.21
CA HIS A 131 -13.68 26.55 -4.37
C HIS A 131 -14.28 26.56 -2.96
N PHE A 132 -14.48 27.74 -2.38
CA PHE A 132 -15.18 27.85 -1.10
C PHE A 132 -16.62 27.34 -1.20
N TRP A 133 -17.35 27.69 -2.26
CA TRP A 133 -18.69 27.18 -2.51
C TRP A 133 -18.74 25.66 -2.72
N LYS A 134 -17.80 25.11 -3.50
CA LYS A 134 -17.60 23.67 -3.69
C LYS A 134 -17.47 22.94 -2.36
N ILE A 135 -16.67 23.47 -1.42
CA ILE A 135 -16.49 22.89 -0.08
C ILE A 135 -17.81 22.91 0.70
N CYS A 136 -18.59 23.99 0.62
CA CYS A 136 -19.91 24.07 1.27
C CYS A 136 -20.89 23.03 0.70
N ILE A 137 -20.92 22.84 -0.62
CA ILE A 137 -21.76 21.84 -1.30
C ILE A 137 -21.34 20.41 -0.90
N GLN A 138 -20.04 20.16 -0.78
CA GLN A 138 -19.50 18.88 -0.29
C GLN A 138 -19.94 18.58 1.14
N HIS A 139 -20.14 19.60 1.97
CA HIS A 139 -20.77 19.45 3.30
C HIS A 139 -22.30 19.43 3.28
N GLY A 140 -22.93 19.60 2.11
CA GLY A 140 -24.37 19.51 1.88
C GLY A 140 -25.13 20.81 2.12
N TYR A 141 -24.44 21.95 2.05
CA TYR A 141 -25.01 23.28 2.20
C TYR A 141 -24.87 24.11 0.92
N CYS A 142 -25.61 25.22 0.84
CA CYS A 142 -25.46 26.24 -0.21
C CYS A 142 -25.82 25.77 -1.64
N VAL A 143 -26.58 24.68 -1.79
CA VAL A 143 -27.09 24.21 -3.09
C VAL A 143 -28.17 25.18 -3.61
N SER A 144 -28.97 25.74 -2.70
CA SER A 144 -30.02 26.73 -2.95
C SER A 144 -29.55 27.99 -3.67
N TYR A 145 -28.31 28.45 -3.43
CA TYR A 145 -27.72 29.62 -4.10
C TYR A 145 -27.42 29.41 -5.58
N PHE A 146 -27.51 28.18 -6.08
CA PHE A 146 -27.28 27.88 -7.50
C PHE A 146 -28.13 28.78 -8.41
N SER A 147 -29.42 28.93 -8.11
CA SER A 147 -30.34 29.74 -8.94
C SER A 147 -29.93 31.20 -9.05
N ASP A 148 -29.32 31.76 -8.00
CA ASP A 148 -28.91 33.16 -7.94
C ASP A 148 -27.56 33.39 -8.64
N ILE A 149 -26.64 32.42 -8.54
CA ILE A 149 -25.27 32.51 -9.09
C ILE A 149 -25.24 32.07 -10.56
N PHE A 150 -26.14 31.16 -10.97
CA PHE A 150 -26.14 30.53 -12.28
C PHE A 150 -26.13 31.53 -13.46
N PRO A 151 -26.93 32.61 -13.49
CA PRO A 151 -26.89 33.57 -14.59
C PRO A 151 -25.51 34.17 -14.84
N SER A 152 -24.76 34.43 -13.77
CA SER A 152 -23.38 34.96 -13.83
C SER A 152 -22.36 33.88 -14.23
N LEU A 153 -22.64 32.61 -13.91
CA LEU A 153 -21.80 31.48 -14.32
C LEU A 153 -21.91 31.13 -15.80
N CYS A 154 -23.04 31.38 -16.45
CA CYS A 154 -23.25 31.07 -17.86
C CYS A 154 -22.15 31.59 -18.79
N LEU A 155 -21.55 32.75 -18.48
CA LEU A 155 -20.43 33.30 -19.25
C LEU A 155 -19.20 32.37 -19.23
N TRP A 156 -18.91 31.77 -18.08
CA TRP A 156 -17.74 30.93 -17.85
C TRP A 156 -17.97 29.48 -18.22
N LEU A 157 -19.23 29.03 -18.25
CA LEU A 157 -19.61 27.69 -18.68
C LEU A 157 -19.61 27.52 -20.20
N ASN A 158 -19.78 28.59 -20.99
CA ASN A 158 -19.78 28.47 -22.44
C ASN A 158 -18.36 28.66 -23.03
N PRO A 159 -17.98 27.90 -24.07
CA PRO A 159 -16.70 28.06 -24.72
C PRO A 159 -16.54 29.45 -25.37
N PRO A 160 -15.42 30.15 -25.16
CA PRO A 160 -15.18 31.48 -25.72
C PRO A 160 -14.54 31.40 -27.12
N THR A 161 -14.46 32.55 -27.79
CA THR A 161 -13.62 32.69 -29.00
C THR A 161 -12.14 32.73 -28.61
N LEU A 162 -11.45 31.58 -28.71
CA LEU A 162 -10.08 31.37 -28.21
C LEU A 162 -9.05 32.40 -28.71
N LYS A 163 -9.11 32.78 -30.00
CA LYS A 163 -8.16 33.72 -30.62
C LYS A 163 -8.02 35.03 -29.83
N LYS A 164 -9.15 35.60 -29.38
CA LYS A 164 -9.15 36.87 -28.64
C LYS A 164 -8.49 36.76 -27.26
N LEU A 165 -8.62 35.61 -26.60
CA LEU A 165 -8.06 35.38 -25.27
C LEU A 165 -6.55 35.09 -25.32
N VAL A 166 -6.10 34.40 -26.37
CA VAL A 166 -4.67 34.17 -26.66
C VAL A 166 -3.97 35.49 -26.96
N ASP A 167 -4.54 36.32 -27.85
CA ASP A 167 -3.98 37.63 -28.22
C ASP A 167 -3.82 38.60 -27.03
N LYS A 168 -4.62 38.39 -25.98
CA LYS A 168 -4.60 39.20 -24.75
C LYS A 168 -3.95 38.49 -23.56
N SER A 169 -3.44 37.28 -23.74
CA SER A 169 -2.80 36.46 -22.72
C SER A 169 -3.65 36.27 -21.45
N VAL A 170 -4.97 36.10 -21.60
CA VAL A 170 -5.95 35.92 -20.51
C VAL A 170 -6.65 34.54 -20.56
N LEU A 171 -6.17 33.64 -21.43
CA LEU A 171 -6.79 32.33 -21.63
C LEU A 171 -6.66 31.45 -20.38
N GLY A 172 -5.52 31.46 -19.70
CA GLY A 172 -5.32 30.67 -18.48
C GLY A 172 -6.24 31.13 -17.35
N GLU A 173 -6.42 32.44 -17.22
CA GLU A 173 -7.32 33.06 -16.25
C GLU A 173 -8.77 32.68 -16.54
N PHE A 174 -9.23 32.76 -17.79
CA PHE A 174 -10.58 32.31 -18.19
C PHE A 174 -10.76 30.80 -17.91
N ALA A 175 -9.80 29.99 -18.36
CA ALA A 175 -9.82 28.54 -18.21
C ALA A 175 -9.86 28.12 -16.74
N SER A 176 -9.12 28.80 -15.86
CA SER A 176 -9.16 28.52 -14.42
C SER A 176 -10.54 28.71 -13.80
N ILE A 177 -11.28 29.76 -14.22
CA ILE A 177 -12.65 30.02 -13.75
C ILE A 177 -13.60 28.95 -14.32
N SER A 178 -13.51 28.67 -15.62
CA SER A 178 -14.34 27.64 -16.28
C SER A 178 -14.14 26.26 -15.66
N ALA A 179 -12.89 25.84 -15.44
CA ALA A 179 -12.56 24.56 -14.83
C ALA A 179 -13.16 24.45 -13.42
N GLU A 180 -12.94 25.46 -12.57
CA GLU A 180 -13.48 25.45 -11.21
C GLU A 180 -15.02 25.53 -11.18
N ALA A 181 -15.64 26.25 -12.13
CA ALA A 181 -17.10 26.28 -12.28
C ALA A 181 -17.66 24.88 -12.61
N TYR A 182 -17.02 24.12 -13.50
CA TYR A 182 -17.41 22.73 -13.77
C TYR A 182 -17.15 21.80 -12.57
N LEU A 183 -16.10 22.04 -11.77
CA LEU A 183 -15.89 21.28 -10.52
C LEU A 183 -16.96 21.60 -9.45
N VAL A 184 -17.48 22.82 -9.41
CA VAL A 184 -18.67 23.17 -8.60
C VAL A 184 -19.90 22.42 -9.11
N LEU A 185 -20.12 22.39 -10.43
CA LEU A 185 -21.22 21.61 -11.03
C LEU A 185 -21.10 20.12 -10.74
N LYS A 186 -19.88 19.55 -10.76
CA LYS A 186 -19.61 18.18 -10.32
C LYS A 186 -20.01 17.99 -8.86
N ALA A 187 -19.62 18.90 -7.97
CA ALA A 187 -20.00 18.82 -6.55
C ALA A 187 -21.53 18.92 -6.36
N LEU A 188 -22.22 19.75 -7.14
CA LEU A 188 -23.69 19.79 -7.16
C LEU A 188 -24.29 18.48 -7.67
N ALA A 189 -23.70 17.86 -8.70
CA ALA A 189 -24.12 16.57 -9.22
C ALA A 189 -24.05 15.45 -8.15
N THR A 190 -23.07 15.49 -7.24
CA THR A 190 -23.02 14.55 -6.09
C THR A 190 -24.22 14.66 -5.13
N ARG A 191 -25.01 15.74 -5.25
CA ARG A 191 -26.22 16.01 -4.47
C ARG A 191 -27.50 15.81 -5.27
N LEU A 192 -27.44 15.20 -6.46
CA LEU A 192 -28.62 14.76 -7.18
C LEU A 192 -29.23 13.52 -6.50
N PRO A 193 -30.57 13.45 -6.41
CA PRO A 193 -31.23 12.21 -6.03
C PRO A 193 -31.02 11.16 -7.14
N ASN A 194 -31.01 9.87 -6.77
CA ASN A 194 -30.92 8.80 -7.76
C ASN A 194 -32.07 8.93 -8.76
N PHE A 195 -31.75 8.98 -10.05
CA PHE A 195 -32.71 9.25 -11.13
C PHE A 195 -33.91 8.28 -11.10
N VAL A 196 -33.65 7.01 -10.84
CA VAL A 196 -34.65 5.94 -10.79
C VAL A 196 -35.58 6.13 -9.58
N SER A 197 -35.02 6.47 -8.42
CA SER A 197 -35.82 6.71 -7.21
C SER A 197 -36.80 7.87 -7.35
N GLN A 198 -36.39 8.94 -8.06
CA GLN A 198 -37.24 10.10 -8.30
C GLN A 198 -38.38 9.80 -9.28
N MET A 199 -38.17 8.94 -10.30
CA MET A 199 -39.25 8.52 -11.20
C MET A 199 -40.40 7.87 -10.43
N HIS A 200 -40.10 7.01 -9.45
CA HIS A 200 -41.10 6.30 -8.66
C HIS A 200 -41.73 7.13 -7.53
N GLN A 201 -41.04 8.15 -7.01
CA GLN A 201 -41.54 9.02 -5.92
C GLN A 201 -42.43 10.18 -6.38
N SER A 202 -42.63 10.37 -7.70
CA SER A 202 -43.50 11.42 -8.24
C SER A 202 -44.98 11.35 -7.78
N ASN A 203 -45.38 10.31 -7.03
CA ASN A 203 -46.75 10.11 -6.51
C ASN A 203 -46.94 10.17 -4.98
N GLN A 204 -45.92 10.41 -4.15
CA GLN A 204 -46.13 10.60 -2.71
C GLN A 204 -45.26 11.75 -2.15
N ILE A 205 -45.92 12.74 -1.58
CA ILE A 205 -45.31 13.88 -0.87
C ILE A 205 -44.51 13.33 0.31
N GLN A 206 -43.20 13.56 0.31
CA GLN A 206 -42.29 13.10 1.35
C GLN A 206 -42.27 14.09 2.52
N GLU A 207 -43.18 13.90 3.48
CA GLU A 207 -42.88 14.24 4.88
C GLU A 207 -42.06 13.08 5.46
N HIS A 208 -40.85 13.41 5.95
CA HIS A 208 -39.87 12.57 6.68
C HIS A 208 -38.55 12.35 5.92
N ALA A 209 -37.66 13.35 6.02
CA ALA A 209 -36.23 13.15 5.96
C ALA A 209 -35.61 13.79 7.21
N GLY A 210 -34.86 13.00 7.99
CA GLY A 210 -34.09 13.51 9.12
C GLY A 210 -32.92 14.37 8.63
N ASP A 211 -32.73 15.51 9.31
CA ASP A 211 -31.58 16.44 9.32
C ASP A 211 -31.05 17.03 7.99
N ASP A 212 -31.51 18.25 7.67
CA ASP A 212 -30.74 19.41 7.17
C ASP A 212 -29.71 19.19 6.03
N MET A 213 -30.02 18.43 4.97
CA MET A 213 -29.17 18.34 3.75
C MET A 213 -29.91 18.85 2.51
N GLU A 214 -29.33 19.84 1.81
CA GLU A 214 -29.91 20.38 0.57
C GLU A 214 -29.68 19.45 -0.62
N VAL A 215 -30.70 19.29 -1.50
CA VAL A 215 -30.69 18.41 -2.68
C VAL A 215 -30.72 19.24 -3.96
N TRP A 216 -29.96 18.85 -4.98
CA TRP A 216 -29.97 19.49 -6.30
C TRP A 216 -31.04 18.89 -7.22
N ARG A 217 -31.62 19.69 -8.12
CA ARG A 217 -32.76 19.27 -8.97
C ARG A 217 -32.32 18.93 -10.39
N TRP A 218 -32.82 17.80 -10.91
CA TRP A 218 -32.59 17.36 -12.30
C TRP A 218 -33.03 18.37 -13.38
N SER A 219 -33.97 19.27 -13.08
CA SER A 219 -34.38 20.35 -13.98
C SER A 219 -33.24 21.30 -14.37
N HIS A 220 -32.19 21.39 -13.55
CA HIS A 220 -31.04 22.26 -13.79
C HIS A 220 -29.94 21.57 -14.62
N VAL A 221 -30.00 20.25 -14.80
CA VAL A 221 -28.91 19.46 -15.38
C VAL A 221 -28.82 19.64 -16.90
N GLY A 222 -29.96 19.65 -17.61
CA GLY A 222 -29.99 19.75 -19.08
C GLY A 222 -29.13 20.90 -19.65
N PRO A 223 -29.34 22.17 -19.23
CA PRO A 223 -28.54 23.29 -19.71
C PRO A 223 -27.04 23.20 -19.35
N MET A 224 -26.68 22.50 -18.27
CA MET A 224 -25.27 22.28 -17.90
C MET A 224 -24.60 21.30 -18.84
N VAL A 225 -25.31 20.20 -19.17
CA VAL A 225 -24.87 19.21 -20.15
C VAL A 225 -24.76 19.85 -21.53
N ASP A 226 -25.71 20.70 -21.93
CA ASP A 226 -25.63 21.44 -23.20
C ASP A 226 -24.38 22.31 -23.30
N SER A 227 -24.01 22.98 -22.21
CA SER A 227 -22.79 23.80 -22.16
C SER A 227 -21.54 22.94 -22.21
N ALA A 228 -21.53 21.81 -21.48
CA ALA A 228 -20.45 20.82 -21.50
C ALA A 228 -20.22 20.21 -22.89
N VAL A 229 -21.29 19.87 -23.62
CA VAL A 229 -21.22 19.34 -24.99
C VAL A 229 -20.52 20.32 -25.93
N LYS A 230 -20.76 21.63 -25.79
CA LYS A 230 -20.06 22.64 -26.61
C LYS A 230 -18.54 22.63 -26.37
N TRP A 231 -18.09 22.32 -25.15
CA TRP A 231 -16.66 22.15 -24.86
C TRP A 231 -16.07 20.89 -25.48
N ILE A 232 -16.83 19.79 -25.54
CA ILE A 232 -16.42 18.56 -26.24
C ILE A 232 -16.17 18.85 -27.71
N VAL A 233 -17.10 19.55 -28.38
CA VAL A 233 -16.98 19.95 -29.80
C VAL A 233 -15.78 20.86 -30.01
N LEU A 234 -15.61 21.90 -29.18
CA LEU A 234 -14.47 22.81 -29.29
C LEU A 234 -13.12 22.06 -29.18
N MET A 235 -13.02 21.10 -28.27
CA MET A 235 -11.79 20.32 -28.10
C MET A 235 -11.54 19.37 -29.27
N GLY A 236 -12.59 18.77 -29.84
CA GLY A 236 -12.52 17.98 -31.08
C GLY A 236 -12.00 18.79 -32.28
N ASP A 237 -12.51 20.01 -32.44
CA ASP A 237 -12.07 20.94 -33.50
C ASP A 237 -10.61 21.36 -33.32
N LEU A 238 -10.16 21.57 -32.08
CA LEU A 238 -8.76 21.90 -31.79
C LEU A 238 -7.81 20.74 -32.04
N HIS A 239 -8.25 19.50 -31.81
CA HIS A 239 -7.47 18.30 -32.05
C HIS A 239 -7.36 17.96 -33.54
N SER A 240 -8.48 18.07 -34.27
CA SER A 240 -8.53 17.80 -35.72
C SER A 240 -7.95 18.92 -36.59
N GLY A 241 -7.91 20.15 -36.06
CA GLY A 241 -7.33 21.30 -36.73
C GLY A 241 -5.80 21.33 -36.66
N ASN A 242 -5.14 21.58 -37.78
CA ASN A 242 -3.68 21.73 -37.90
C ASN A 242 -3.17 23.07 -37.31
N ASN A 243 -3.62 23.43 -36.11
CA ASN A 243 -3.40 24.74 -35.51
C ASN A 243 -2.11 24.77 -34.68
N HIS A 244 -1.01 25.14 -35.32
CA HIS A 244 0.29 25.48 -34.69
C HIS A 244 0.26 26.74 -33.79
N VAL A 245 -0.92 27.19 -33.34
CA VAL A 245 -1.14 28.52 -32.73
C VAL A 245 -1.17 28.47 -31.18
N LEU A 246 -1.26 27.30 -30.58
CA LEU A 246 -1.34 27.15 -29.12
C LEU A 246 0.05 26.86 -28.52
N HIS A 247 0.47 27.69 -27.57
CA HIS A 247 1.64 27.43 -26.71
C HIS A 247 1.34 26.33 -25.69
N ASP A 248 2.38 25.65 -25.16
CA ASP A 248 2.22 24.57 -24.18
C ASP A 248 1.34 24.97 -22.97
N SER A 249 1.55 26.17 -22.41
CA SER A 249 0.76 26.68 -21.28
C SER A 249 -0.73 26.89 -21.60
N SER A 250 -1.08 27.17 -22.86
CA SER A 250 -2.46 27.30 -23.31
C SER A 250 -3.14 25.95 -23.48
N VAL A 251 -2.39 24.92 -23.85
CA VAL A 251 -2.87 23.53 -23.93
C VAL A 251 -3.20 23.01 -22.54
N THR A 252 -2.29 23.18 -21.56
CA THR A 252 -2.50 22.77 -20.16
C THR A 252 -3.76 23.38 -19.55
N SER A 253 -3.97 24.69 -19.80
CA SER A 253 -5.14 25.41 -19.30
C SER A 253 -6.46 24.83 -19.86
N LEU A 254 -6.49 24.50 -21.15
CA LEU A 254 -7.67 23.91 -21.79
C LEU A 254 -7.90 22.45 -21.35
N LEU A 255 -6.85 21.69 -21.10
CA LEU A 255 -6.94 20.35 -20.54
C LEU A 255 -7.61 20.36 -19.15
N TRP A 256 -7.27 21.31 -18.28
CA TRP A 256 -7.94 21.44 -16.98
C TRP A 256 -9.45 21.67 -17.10
N VAL A 257 -9.87 22.53 -18.04
CA VAL A 257 -11.31 22.74 -18.32
C VAL A 257 -11.94 21.44 -18.81
N HIS A 258 -11.29 20.77 -19.75
CA HIS A 258 -11.81 19.54 -20.33
C HIS A 258 -11.94 18.41 -19.30
N SER A 259 -10.93 18.21 -18.45
CA SER A 259 -10.99 17.25 -17.34
C SER A 259 -12.15 17.55 -16.38
N ALA A 260 -12.37 18.82 -16.04
CA ALA A 260 -13.48 19.23 -15.19
C ALA A 260 -14.85 18.99 -15.85
N VAL A 261 -14.97 19.26 -17.16
CA VAL A 261 -16.17 18.98 -17.96
C VAL A 261 -16.47 17.48 -17.96
N MET A 262 -15.50 16.64 -18.32
CA MET A 262 -15.69 15.19 -18.37
C MET A 262 -15.99 14.61 -16.99
N SER A 263 -15.31 15.09 -15.94
CA SER A 263 -15.59 14.69 -14.57
C SER A 263 -16.99 15.06 -14.07
N MET A 264 -17.53 16.21 -14.52
CA MET A 264 -18.90 16.62 -14.20
C MET A 264 -19.92 15.73 -14.92
N LEU A 265 -19.70 15.47 -16.22
CA LEU A 265 -20.54 14.58 -17.01
C LEU A 265 -20.57 13.16 -16.43
N ALA A 266 -19.40 12.61 -16.10
CA ALA A 266 -19.30 11.30 -15.46
C ALA A 266 -20.14 11.23 -14.17
N GLU A 267 -19.99 12.19 -13.24
CA GLU A 267 -20.79 12.20 -12.00
C GLU A 267 -22.29 12.31 -12.27
N VAL A 268 -22.73 13.17 -13.20
CA VAL A 268 -24.15 13.29 -13.58
C VAL A 268 -24.69 11.96 -14.09
N LEU A 269 -23.94 11.29 -14.97
CA LEU A 269 -24.33 10.00 -15.54
C LEU A 269 -24.32 8.89 -14.49
N THR A 270 -23.35 8.86 -13.58
CA THR A 270 -23.27 7.86 -12.50
C THR A 270 -24.50 7.92 -11.60
N ARG A 271 -25.06 9.12 -11.34
CA ARG A 271 -26.31 9.30 -10.57
C ARG A 271 -27.57 8.74 -11.23
N MET A 272 -27.46 8.32 -12.49
CA MET A 272 -28.53 7.66 -13.23
C MET A 272 -28.49 6.14 -13.09
N VAL A 273 -27.36 5.58 -12.64
CA VAL A 273 -27.20 4.15 -12.39
C VAL A 273 -27.94 3.77 -11.10
N PRO A 274 -28.73 2.69 -11.08
CA PRO A 274 -29.42 2.23 -9.87
C PRO A 274 -28.44 1.80 -8.77
N ASP A 275 -28.75 2.08 -7.50
CA ASP A 275 -27.90 1.72 -6.36
C ASP A 275 -27.95 0.21 -6.05
N ASP A 276 -26.79 -0.41 -5.84
CA ASP A 276 -26.64 -1.84 -5.51
C ASP A 276 -27.38 -2.27 -4.23
N SER A 277 -27.69 -1.33 -3.32
CA SER A 277 -28.36 -1.62 -2.04
C SER A 277 -29.84 -2.00 -2.15
N VAL A 278 -30.45 -1.91 -3.34
CA VAL A 278 -31.88 -2.26 -3.59
C VAL A 278 -32.02 -3.62 -4.29
N SER A 279 -30.92 -4.33 -4.54
CA SER A 279 -30.81 -5.53 -5.37
C SER A 279 -31.41 -6.85 -4.81
N GLN A 280 -32.24 -6.82 -3.77
CA GLN A 280 -32.88 -8.05 -3.22
C GLN A 280 -34.38 -8.20 -3.54
N THR A 281 -34.87 -7.58 -4.61
CA THR A 281 -36.22 -7.88 -5.13
C THR A 281 -36.09 -8.41 -6.56
N GLU A 282 -36.57 -9.63 -6.80
CA GLU A 282 -36.35 -10.51 -7.97
C GLU A 282 -36.83 -10.01 -9.36
N SER A 283 -37.01 -8.70 -9.56
CA SER A 283 -37.29 -8.13 -10.87
C SER A 283 -36.10 -7.26 -11.31
N GLY A 284 -35.34 -7.68 -12.32
CA GLY A 284 -34.27 -6.85 -12.90
C GLY A 284 -34.81 -5.50 -13.36
N TRP A 285 -34.32 -4.41 -12.77
CA TRP A 285 -34.78 -3.06 -13.08
C TRP A 285 -34.17 -2.63 -14.41
N LEU A 286 -34.98 -2.69 -15.47
CA LEU A 286 -34.68 -2.05 -16.76
C LEU A 286 -35.12 -0.58 -16.68
N LEU A 287 -34.25 0.34 -17.07
CA LEU A 287 -34.63 1.75 -17.21
C LEU A 287 -35.64 1.87 -18.37
N PRO A 288 -36.83 2.49 -18.16
CA PRO A 288 -37.89 2.51 -19.19
C PRO A 288 -37.56 3.41 -20.39
N TRP A 289 -36.70 4.42 -20.22
CA TRP A 289 -36.15 5.28 -21.28
C TRP A 289 -34.94 6.06 -20.74
N LEU A 290 -34.01 6.44 -21.63
CA LEU A 290 -32.88 7.32 -21.30
C LEU A 290 -33.17 8.77 -21.71
N PRO A 291 -32.80 9.77 -20.89
CA PRO A 291 -32.76 11.17 -21.31
C PRO A 291 -31.95 11.39 -22.58
N GLU A 292 -32.46 12.23 -23.48
CA GLU A 292 -31.86 12.51 -24.80
C GLU A 292 -30.40 13.01 -24.73
N PHE A 293 -30.00 13.62 -23.61
CA PHE A 293 -28.63 14.10 -23.46
C PHE A 293 -27.61 12.96 -23.30
N VAL A 294 -27.99 11.77 -22.83
CA VAL A 294 -27.08 10.62 -22.66
C VAL A 294 -26.52 10.14 -24.00
N PRO A 295 -27.35 9.72 -24.98
CA PRO A 295 -26.85 9.34 -26.29
C PRO A 295 -26.19 10.51 -27.03
N ARG A 296 -26.67 11.75 -26.81
CA ARG A 296 -26.04 12.94 -27.42
C ARG A 296 -24.60 13.13 -26.96
N VAL A 297 -24.31 13.00 -25.66
CA VAL A 297 -22.92 13.09 -25.17
C VAL A 297 -22.06 12.00 -25.79
N GLY A 298 -22.55 10.75 -25.85
CA GLY A 298 -21.84 9.64 -26.49
C GLY A 298 -21.54 9.89 -27.98
N LEU A 299 -22.55 10.34 -28.75
CA LEU A 299 -22.38 10.67 -30.18
C LEU A 299 -21.35 11.79 -30.39
N GLU A 300 -21.32 12.81 -29.54
CA GLU A 300 -20.35 13.91 -29.69
C GLU A 300 -18.93 13.46 -29.34
N ILE A 301 -18.73 12.54 -28.39
CA ILE A 301 -17.41 11.94 -28.15
C ILE A 301 -16.91 11.16 -29.39
N ILE A 302 -17.80 10.40 -30.03
CA ILE A 302 -17.48 9.61 -31.22
C ILE A 302 -17.15 10.52 -32.42
N LYS A 303 -18.03 11.48 -32.73
CA LYS A 303 -17.87 12.40 -33.89
C LYS A 303 -16.59 13.22 -33.84
N ASN A 304 -16.16 13.60 -32.63
CA ASN A 304 -14.98 14.43 -32.42
C ASN A 304 -13.67 13.63 -32.34
N LYS A 305 -13.66 12.35 -32.72
CA LYS A 305 -12.47 11.47 -32.76
C LYS A 305 -11.67 11.43 -31.46
N PHE A 306 -12.38 11.41 -30.33
CA PHE A 306 -11.72 11.29 -29.03
C PHE A 306 -10.97 9.97 -28.89
N LEU A 307 -11.55 8.92 -29.49
CA LEU A 307 -11.02 7.57 -29.58
C LEU A 307 -10.86 7.15 -31.05
N GLY A 308 -9.96 6.22 -31.29
CA GLY A 308 -9.79 5.49 -32.54
C GLY A 308 -10.69 4.25 -32.57
N PHE A 309 -11.59 4.20 -33.55
CA PHE A 309 -12.51 3.07 -33.79
C PHE A 309 -12.10 2.26 -35.04
N SER A 310 -10.79 2.00 -35.20
CA SER A 310 -10.25 1.25 -36.33
C SER A 310 -9.95 -0.19 -35.96
N ASP A 311 -10.41 -1.14 -36.77
CA ASP A 311 -10.13 -2.58 -36.63
C ASP A 311 -8.70 -2.98 -37.09
N ALA A 312 -7.91 -2.02 -37.59
CA ALA A 312 -6.58 -2.31 -38.12
C ALA A 312 -5.52 -2.36 -36.99
N ILE A 313 -5.18 -3.58 -36.59
CA ILE A 313 -4.15 -3.96 -35.61
C ILE A 313 -2.75 -3.36 -35.92
N ASP A 314 -2.52 -2.83 -37.14
CA ASP A 314 -1.20 -2.47 -37.67
C ASP A 314 -0.84 -0.97 -37.68
N THR A 315 -1.64 -0.09 -37.06
CA THR A 315 -1.19 1.30 -36.85
C THR A 315 -0.45 1.40 -35.52
N LYS A 316 0.87 1.59 -35.60
CA LYS A 316 1.77 1.71 -34.43
C LYS A 316 1.38 2.90 -33.55
N PHE A 317 0.58 2.64 -32.51
CA PHE A 317 0.25 3.57 -31.44
C PHE A 317 1.55 4.21 -30.90
N GLY A 318 1.63 5.55 -30.95
CA GLY A 318 2.77 6.31 -30.44
C GLY A 318 3.98 6.50 -31.37
N THR A 319 3.90 6.23 -32.68
CA THR A 319 5.01 6.54 -33.64
C THR A 319 4.72 7.66 -34.64
N GLY A 320 3.50 8.20 -34.67
CA GLY A 320 3.12 9.28 -35.58
C GLY A 320 3.27 10.68 -34.96
N LEU A 321 4.26 11.45 -35.42
CA LEU A 321 4.31 12.91 -35.25
C LEU A 321 3.30 13.65 -36.16
N ALA A 322 2.57 12.93 -37.01
CA ALA A 322 1.59 13.46 -37.94
C ALA A 322 0.17 13.36 -37.33
N GLY A 323 -0.52 14.50 -37.23
CA GLY A 323 -1.79 14.68 -36.50
C GLY A 323 -3.02 13.98 -37.10
N ASP A 324 -2.97 12.65 -37.21
CA ASP A 324 -4.10 11.80 -37.63
C ASP A 324 -4.51 10.77 -36.55
N GLY A 325 -3.87 10.83 -35.36
CA GLY A 325 -4.19 10.01 -34.18
C GLY A 325 -5.40 10.52 -33.39
N SER A 326 -5.88 9.74 -32.42
CA SER A 326 -7.00 10.12 -31.55
C SER A 326 -6.60 11.17 -30.50
N PHE A 327 -7.58 11.75 -29.81
CA PHE A 327 -7.30 12.64 -28.68
C PHE A 327 -6.66 11.88 -27.50
N VAL A 328 -7.08 10.64 -27.24
CA VAL A 328 -6.52 9.79 -26.18
C VAL A 328 -5.03 9.48 -26.41
N GLU A 329 -4.63 9.18 -27.65
CA GLU A 329 -3.22 8.99 -28.01
C GLU A 329 -2.40 10.26 -27.74
N ARG A 330 -2.95 11.44 -28.07
CA ARG A 330 -2.32 12.73 -27.79
C ARG A 330 -2.13 12.97 -26.28
N LEU A 331 -3.11 12.62 -25.46
CA LEU A 331 -3.02 12.74 -24.00
C LEU A 331 -1.94 11.80 -23.42
N CYS A 332 -1.84 10.57 -23.92
CA CYS A 332 -0.76 9.65 -23.53
C CYS A 332 0.62 10.21 -23.87
N HIS A 333 0.78 10.83 -25.05
CA HIS A 333 2.03 11.48 -25.43
C HIS A 333 2.35 12.67 -24.50
N LEU A 334 1.37 13.50 -24.16
CA LEU A 334 1.56 14.64 -23.24
C LEU A 334 1.95 14.18 -21.82
N ARG A 335 1.41 13.05 -21.32
CA ARG A 335 1.80 12.44 -20.04
C ARG A 335 3.26 11.96 -20.02
N GLN A 336 3.83 11.61 -21.17
CA GLN A 336 5.23 11.18 -21.27
C GLN A 336 6.22 12.35 -21.38
N GLN A 337 5.74 13.59 -21.56
CA GLN A 337 6.56 14.79 -21.61
C GLN A 337 6.76 15.40 -20.21
N ASN A 338 7.99 15.84 -19.90
CA ASN A 338 8.51 16.13 -18.55
C ASN A 338 7.81 17.24 -17.73
N ASP A 339 6.77 17.94 -18.23
CA ASP A 339 6.06 18.94 -17.44
C ASP A 339 4.99 18.29 -16.54
N TYR A 340 5.13 18.45 -15.22
CA TYR A 340 4.24 17.83 -14.23
C TYR A 340 2.79 18.33 -14.34
N GLU A 341 2.58 19.61 -14.63
CA GLU A 341 1.23 20.19 -14.68
C GLU A 341 0.46 19.68 -15.91
N THR A 342 1.10 19.69 -17.07
CA THR A 342 0.54 19.13 -18.31
C THR A 342 0.30 17.63 -18.20
N SER A 343 1.23 16.91 -17.59
CA SER A 343 1.08 15.47 -17.32
C SER A 343 -0.15 15.18 -16.45
N LEU A 344 -0.30 15.91 -15.33
CA LEU A 344 -1.42 15.73 -14.42
C LEU A 344 -2.76 16.05 -15.10
N ALA A 345 -2.84 17.19 -15.81
CA ALA A 345 -4.04 17.55 -16.55
C ALA A 345 -4.41 16.49 -17.61
N SER A 346 -3.41 15.90 -18.27
CA SER A 346 -3.62 14.85 -19.28
C SER A 346 -4.22 13.58 -18.68
N VAL A 347 -3.73 13.14 -17.53
CA VAL A 347 -4.24 11.95 -16.82
C VAL A 347 -5.65 12.18 -16.30
N CYS A 348 -5.91 13.35 -15.71
CA CYS A 348 -7.25 13.70 -15.26
C CYS A 348 -8.26 13.82 -16.42
N CYS A 349 -7.82 14.22 -17.63
CA CYS A 349 -8.64 14.17 -18.84
C CYS A 349 -8.94 12.71 -19.24
N LEU A 350 -7.91 11.87 -19.35
CA LEU A 350 -8.06 10.45 -19.69
C LEU A 350 -9.03 9.74 -18.73
N HIS A 351 -8.89 10.01 -17.43
CA HIS A 351 -9.74 9.45 -16.40
C HIS A 351 -11.19 9.90 -16.53
N GLY A 352 -11.44 11.19 -16.75
CA GLY A 352 -12.79 11.70 -16.97
C GLY A 352 -13.43 11.15 -18.26
N ILE A 353 -12.67 11.03 -19.35
CA ILE A 353 -13.13 10.42 -20.61
C ILE A 353 -13.54 8.97 -20.37
N PHE A 354 -12.66 8.20 -19.73
CA PHE A 354 -12.89 6.79 -19.44
C PHE A 354 -14.14 6.55 -18.57
N GLN A 355 -14.29 7.31 -17.47
CA GLN A 355 -15.46 7.20 -16.59
C GLN A 355 -16.76 7.59 -17.30
N THR A 356 -16.72 8.60 -18.17
CA THR A 356 -17.89 9.02 -18.96
C THR A 356 -18.32 7.91 -19.92
N ILE A 357 -17.38 7.33 -20.66
CA ILE A 357 -17.64 6.29 -21.66
C ILE A 357 -18.19 5.02 -21.02
N THR A 358 -17.53 4.52 -19.98
CA THR A 358 -17.97 3.31 -19.27
C THR A 358 -19.37 3.48 -18.67
N THR A 359 -19.66 4.66 -18.12
CA THR A 359 -21.00 4.95 -17.58
C THR A 359 -22.07 5.05 -18.67
N ILE A 360 -21.75 5.64 -19.83
CA ILE A 360 -22.67 5.69 -20.99
C ILE A 360 -22.99 4.27 -21.46
N ASP A 361 -21.99 3.43 -21.66
CA ASP A 361 -22.17 2.05 -22.11
C ASP A 361 -23.01 1.25 -21.11
N ASN A 362 -22.74 1.40 -19.80
CA ASN A 362 -23.52 0.77 -18.75
C ASN A 362 -25.00 1.20 -18.79
N LEU A 363 -25.28 2.50 -18.98
CA LEU A 363 -26.65 3.02 -19.08
C LEU A 363 -27.37 2.52 -20.33
N ILE A 364 -26.67 2.40 -21.46
CA ILE A 364 -27.23 1.87 -22.72
C ILE A 364 -27.57 0.38 -22.57
N GLN A 365 -26.66 -0.41 -21.99
CA GLN A 365 -26.89 -1.84 -21.73
C GLN A 365 -28.07 -2.09 -20.77
N LEU A 366 -28.32 -1.21 -19.81
CA LEU A 366 -29.44 -1.29 -18.87
C LEU A 366 -30.82 -1.08 -19.53
N VAL A 367 -30.87 -0.50 -20.73
CA VAL A 367 -32.13 -0.27 -21.48
C VAL A 367 -32.37 -1.38 -22.51
N ASP A 368 -31.31 -1.97 -23.07
CA ASP A 368 -31.39 -2.77 -24.31
C ASP A 368 -31.72 -4.27 -24.14
N LYS A 369 -32.31 -4.69 -23.01
CA LYS A 369 -32.75 -6.10 -22.80
C LYS A 369 -34.27 -6.33 -22.87
N GLY A 370 -35.08 -5.27 -23.07
CA GLY A 370 -36.53 -5.35 -22.86
C GLY A 370 -37.46 -5.23 -24.07
N VAL A 371 -37.07 -4.60 -25.20
CA VAL A 371 -38.04 -4.29 -26.28
C VAL A 371 -37.40 -4.45 -27.66
N GLN A 372 -37.32 -5.68 -28.15
CA GLN A 372 -37.22 -5.92 -29.59
C GLN A 372 -38.63 -5.85 -30.17
N ASN A 373 -39.07 -4.65 -30.55
CA ASN A 373 -40.16 -4.49 -31.52
C ASN A 373 -39.79 -3.41 -32.55
N SER A 374 -39.52 -3.89 -33.76
CA SER A 374 -39.82 -3.28 -35.06
C SER A 374 -39.24 -1.90 -35.38
N GLN A 375 -38.21 -1.85 -36.23
CA GLN A 375 -38.23 -1.33 -37.61
C GLN A 375 -36.80 -1.01 -38.08
N ASN A 376 -36.42 -1.56 -39.22
CA ASN A 376 -35.16 -1.28 -39.90
C ASN A 376 -35.07 0.19 -40.34
N TYR A 377 -34.49 1.05 -39.51
CA TYR A 377 -33.86 2.29 -39.95
C TYR A 377 -32.36 2.03 -40.09
N SER A 378 -31.74 2.49 -41.18
CA SER A 378 -30.28 2.47 -41.33
C SER A 378 -29.66 3.45 -40.33
N LEU A 379 -29.11 2.93 -39.24
CA LEU A 379 -28.37 3.74 -38.27
C LEU A 379 -27.11 4.31 -38.92
N SER A 380 -26.70 5.50 -38.51
CA SER A 380 -25.37 6.04 -38.86
C SER A 380 -24.27 5.21 -38.20
N ARG A 381 -23.06 5.21 -38.77
CA ARG A 381 -21.91 4.46 -38.21
C ARG A 381 -21.66 4.83 -36.75
N GLU A 382 -21.84 6.10 -36.39
CA GLU A 382 -21.67 6.61 -35.04
C GLU A 382 -22.76 6.11 -34.07
N GLU A 383 -23.99 5.93 -34.55
CA GLU A 383 -25.09 5.35 -33.77
C GLU A 383 -24.93 3.83 -33.60
N GLU A 384 -24.35 3.13 -34.59
CA GLU A 384 -23.96 1.72 -34.46
C GLU A 384 -22.88 1.54 -33.39
N ILE A 385 -21.81 2.36 -33.42
CA ILE A 385 -20.76 2.35 -32.38
C ILE A 385 -21.34 2.61 -30.99
N LEU A 386 -22.25 3.58 -30.87
CA LEU A 386 -22.88 3.90 -29.58
C LEU A 386 -23.74 2.72 -29.07
N LYS A 387 -24.41 2.01 -29.97
CA LYS A 387 -25.23 0.85 -29.62
C LYS A 387 -24.39 -0.34 -29.18
N ASP A 388 -23.30 -0.62 -29.89
CA ASP A 388 -22.40 -1.76 -29.61
C ASP A 388 -21.51 -1.51 -28.38
N GLY A 389 -21.44 -0.25 -27.93
CA GLY A 389 -20.70 0.22 -26.77
C GLY A 389 -19.37 0.87 -27.17
N ILE A 390 -19.18 2.12 -26.77
CA ILE A 390 -17.99 2.91 -27.10
C ILE A 390 -16.72 2.24 -26.57
N PHE A 391 -16.77 1.65 -25.38
CA PHE A 391 -15.67 0.91 -24.76
C PHE A 391 -15.27 -0.31 -25.60
N ASN A 392 -16.25 -1.13 -26.01
CA ASN A 392 -15.99 -2.32 -26.81
C ASN A 392 -15.39 -1.96 -28.18
N CYS A 393 -15.93 -0.93 -28.84
CA CYS A 393 -15.42 -0.47 -30.14
C CYS A 393 -14.04 0.20 -30.08
N SER A 394 -13.58 0.63 -28.89
CA SER A 394 -12.27 1.28 -28.69
C SER A 394 -11.27 0.42 -27.89
N PHE A 395 -11.57 -0.86 -27.72
CA PHE A 395 -10.83 -1.78 -26.85
C PHE A 395 -9.33 -1.82 -27.12
N VAL A 396 -8.90 -1.85 -28.39
CA VAL A 396 -7.48 -1.92 -28.80
C VAL A 396 -6.70 -0.69 -28.32
N GLU A 397 -7.31 0.48 -28.46
CA GLU A 397 -6.70 1.73 -28.01
C GLU A 397 -6.62 1.81 -26.49
N LEU A 398 -7.72 1.53 -25.79
CA LEU A 398 -7.75 1.54 -24.33
C LEU A 398 -6.79 0.52 -23.72
N ARG A 399 -6.57 -0.63 -24.39
CA ARG A 399 -5.56 -1.60 -23.98
C ARG A 399 -4.13 -1.07 -24.15
N SER A 400 -3.89 -0.25 -25.17
CA SER A 400 -2.62 0.46 -25.34
C SER A 400 -2.39 1.49 -24.23
N VAL A 401 -3.44 2.24 -23.86
CA VAL A 401 -3.42 3.14 -22.68
C VAL A 401 -3.10 2.34 -21.41
N GLN A 402 -3.81 1.24 -21.16
CA GLN A 402 -3.59 0.36 -20.01
C GLN A 402 -2.11 -0.07 -19.91
N ASN A 403 -1.51 -0.52 -21.02
CA ASN A 403 -0.10 -0.94 -21.06
C ASN A 403 0.89 0.18 -20.74
N ILE A 404 0.62 1.43 -21.15
CA ILE A 404 1.46 2.59 -20.82
C ILE A 404 1.39 2.88 -19.33
N PHE A 405 0.19 2.94 -18.75
CA PHE A 405 -0.02 3.29 -17.35
C PHE A 405 0.43 2.18 -16.38
N MET A 406 0.33 0.90 -16.77
CA MET A 406 0.94 -0.21 -16.02
C MET A 406 2.45 -0.01 -15.85
N LYS A 407 3.16 0.41 -16.91
CA LYS A 407 4.61 0.69 -16.86
C LYS A 407 4.94 1.90 -15.99
N LEU A 408 4.15 2.98 -16.08
CA LEU A 408 4.35 4.19 -15.26
C LEU A 408 4.20 3.87 -13.77
N VAL A 409 3.07 3.29 -13.37
CA VAL A 409 2.77 2.97 -11.96
C VAL A 409 3.78 1.98 -11.36
N THR A 410 4.20 0.96 -12.12
CA THR A 410 5.22 0.00 -11.67
C THR A 410 6.61 0.62 -11.52
N SER A 411 6.90 1.72 -12.21
CA SER A 411 8.17 2.46 -12.05
C SER A 411 8.14 3.53 -10.95
N GLU A 412 6.97 4.11 -10.66
CA GLU A 412 6.87 5.31 -9.82
C GLU A 412 6.60 5.03 -8.33
N TRP A 413 6.11 3.83 -7.96
CA TRP A 413 5.72 3.53 -6.57
C TRP A 413 6.85 3.66 -5.55
N GLN A 414 8.11 3.46 -5.96
CA GLN A 414 9.28 3.58 -5.08
C GLN A 414 9.48 5.01 -4.57
N PHE A 415 9.16 6.02 -5.39
CA PHE A 415 9.27 7.43 -5.00
C PHE A 415 8.28 7.78 -3.88
N VAL A 416 7.09 7.20 -3.91
CA VAL A 416 6.04 7.45 -2.91
C VAL A 416 6.42 6.83 -1.56
N GLN A 417 6.98 5.61 -1.54
CA GLN A 417 7.39 4.92 -0.32
C GLN A 417 8.66 5.50 0.32
N SER A 418 9.45 6.28 -0.43
CA SER A 418 10.58 7.05 0.12
C SER A 418 10.17 8.32 0.88
N SER A 419 8.88 8.69 0.84
CA SER A 419 8.35 9.82 1.60
C SER A 419 8.25 9.46 3.09
N GLU A 420 8.84 10.28 3.97
CA GLU A 420 8.80 10.04 5.43
C GLU A 420 7.35 9.85 5.91
N THR A 421 7.06 8.65 6.41
CA THR A 421 5.85 8.35 7.18
C THR A 421 6.20 8.47 8.65
N PHE A 422 5.45 9.29 9.41
CA PHE A 422 5.68 9.39 10.85
C PHE A 422 5.18 8.08 11.48
N GLY A 423 6.06 7.35 12.19
CA GLY A 423 5.78 6.02 12.75
C GLY A 423 4.60 5.91 13.73
N ARG A 424 3.87 7.00 13.99
CA ARG A 424 2.73 7.08 14.93
C ARG A 424 1.37 7.45 14.30
N GLY A 425 1.26 7.70 13.00
CA GLY A 425 -0.02 8.16 12.44
C GLY A 425 -0.14 8.32 10.93
N GLY A 426 0.70 7.65 10.14
CA GLY A 426 0.72 7.85 8.69
C GLY A 426 1.37 9.21 8.31
N PRO A 427 1.14 9.72 7.08
CA PRO A 427 1.69 11.00 6.66
C PRO A 427 1.14 12.11 7.58
N ALA A 428 2.04 12.82 8.26
CA ALA A 428 1.64 13.89 9.17
C ALA A 428 0.74 14.91 8.43
N PRO A 429 -0.48 15.20 8.94
CA PRO A 429 -1.31 16.25 8.39
C PRO A 429 -0.48 17.54 8.39
N GLY A 430 -0.26 18.12 7.22
CA GLY A 430 0.44 19.40 7.10
C GLY A 430 1.93 19.38 6.77
N VAL A 431 2.62 18.23 6.72
CA VAL A 431 4.03 18.19 6.25
C VAL A 431 4.09 17.91 4.74
N GLY A 432 3.32 18.68 3.97
CA GLY A 432 3.28 18.59 2.50
C GLY A 432 4.43 19.29 1.78
N VAL A 433 5.50 19.65 2.48
CA VAL A 433 6.65 20.35 1.88
C VAL A 433 7.94 19.50 1.91
N GLY A 434 7.94 18.33 2.57
CA GLY A 434 9.11 17.45 2.61
C GLY A 434 10.38 18.19 3.02
N TRP A 435 10.42 18.77 4.22
CA TRP A 435 11.63 19.40 4.71
C TRP A 435 12.71 18.31 4.88
N GLY A 436 13.59 18.17 3.89
CA GLY A 436 14.76 17.28 3.94
C GLY A 436 14.75 16.06 3.01
N VAL A 437 13.68 15.77 2.25
CA VAL A 437 13.62 14.59 1.35
C VAL A 437 13.82 15.01 -0.11
N SER A 438 14.76 14.37 -0.82
CA SER A 438 14.98 14.56 -2.26
C SER A 438 13.77 14.02 -3.04
N GLY A 439 12.84 14.90 -3.42
CA GLY A 439 11.60 14.53 -4.13
C GLY A 439 10.35 15.26 -3.65
N GLY A 440 10.42 15.96 -2.51
CA GLY A 440 9.27 16.64 -1.89
C GLY A 440 8.44 15.70 -1.01
N GLY A 441 7.53 16.26 -0.21
CA GLY A 441 6.67 15.47 0.68
C GLY A 441 5.56 14.73 -0.07
N TYR A 442 4.67 14.08 0.66
CA TYR A 442 3.51 13.34 0.14
C TYR A 442 2.58 14.16 -0.79
N TRP A 443 2.66 15.48 -0.73
CA TRP A 443 1.85 16.42 -1.53
C TRP A 443 2.65 17.05 -2.67
N SER A 444 3.81 16.48 -3.02
CA SER A 444 4.60 16.86 -4.18
C SER A 444 3.84 16.57 -5.47
N ALA A 445 4.17 17.32 -6.53
CA ALA A 445 3.56 17.12 -7.84
C ALA A 445 3.83 15.70 -8.39
N THR A 446 4.97 15.10 -8.04
CA THR A 446 5.35 13.72 -8.38
C THR A 446 4.40 12.70 -7.76
N VAL A 447 4.12 12.80 -6.45
CA VAL A 447 3.21 11.87 -5.76
C VAL A 447 1.76 12.06 -6.23
N LEU A 448 1.32 13.31 -6.44
CA LEU A 448 -0.02 13.60 -6.97
C LEU A 448 -0.22 13.02 -8.38
N LEU A 449 0.81 13.10 -9.22
CA LEU A 449 0.77 12.52 -10.56
C LEU A 449 0.67 10.99 -10.49
N ALA A 450 1.53 10.35 -9.68
CA ALA A 450 1.49 8.91 -9.47
C ALA A 450 0.14 8.43 -8.92
N GLN A 451 -0.48 9.20 -8.02
CA GLN A 451 -1.84 8.93 -7.50
C GLN A 451 -2.91 9.00 -8.59
N ALA A 452 -2.85 10.02 -9.45
CA ALA A 452 -3.75 10.13 -10.59
C ALA A 452 -3.58 8.95 -11.56
N ASP A 453 -2.34 8.54 -11.84
CA ASP A 453 -2.03 7.38 -12.67
C ASP A 453 -2.57 6.08 -12.05
N ALA A 454 -2.39 5.90 -10.74
CA ALA A 454 -2.91 4.76 -9.97
C ALA A 454 -4.45 4.69 -10.01
N GLY A 455 -5.14 5.83 -9.88
CA GLY A 455 -6.59 5.90 -9.98
C GLY A 455 -7.10 5.48 -11.36
N LEU A 456 -6.49 5.99 -12.44
CA LEU A 456 -6.84 5.64 -13.81
C LEU A 456 -6.61 4.16 -14.10
N ILE A 457 -5.44 3.62 -13.75
CA ILE A 457 -5.13 2.22 -14.08
C ILE A 457 -6.05 1.24 -13.35
N ILE A 458 -6.39 1.48 -12.08
CA ILE A 458 -7.27 0.59 -11.33
C ILE A 458 -8.69 0.59 -11.91
N ASP A 459 -9.22 1.77 -12.30
CA ASP A 459 -10.52 1.86 -12.96
C ASP A 459 -10.53 1.14 -14.32
N LEU A 460 -9.44 1.24 -15.10
CA LEU A 460 -9.25 0.46 -16.33
C LEU A 460 -9.26 -1.04 -16.01
N LEU A 461 -8.42 -1.50 -15.08
CA LEU A 461 -8.27 -2.92 -14.73
C LEU A 461 -9.57 -3.56 -14.22
N GLU A 462 -10.36 -2.83 -13.43
CA GLU A 462 -11.67 -3.30 -12.96
C GLU A 462 -12.65 -3.50 -14.13
N THR A 463 -12.67 -2.56 -15.08
CA THR A 463 -13.61 -2.56 -16.21
C THR A 463 -13.24 -3.62 -17.25
N PHE A 464 -11.95 -3.80 -17.53
CA PHE A 464 -11.49 -4.79 -18.52
C PHE A 464 -11.79 -6.25 -18.13
N GLN A 465 -12.23 -6.51 -16.89
CA GLN A 465 -12.54 -7.83 -16.31
C GLN A 465 -11.71 -8.97 -16.93
N PHE A 466 -10.57 -9.30 -16.33
CA PHE A 466 -9.70 -10.36 -16.86
C PHE A 466 -10.49 -11.66 -17.11
N THR A 467 -10.70 -11.98 -18.38
CA THR A 467 -11.43 -13.17 -18.83
C THR A 467 -10.47 -14.03 -19.63
N SER A 468 -10.10 -15.20 -19.09
CA SER A 468 -9.34 -16.20 -19.83
C SER A 468 -10.25 -16.81 -20.90
N ALA A 469 -9.79 -16.89 -22.15
CA ALA A 469 -10.56 -17.50 -23.24
C ALA A 469 -10.71 -19.03 -23.11
N TYR A 470 -9.88 -19.66 -22.26
CA TYR A 470 -9.84 -21.09 -22.02
C TYR A 470 -9.85 -21.40 -20.52
N ASP A 471 -10.30 -22.61 -20.16
CA ASP A 471 -10.29 -23.10 -18.77
C ASP A 471 -8.87 -23.18 -18.18
N ILE A 472 -7.85 -23.32 -19.05
CA ILE A 472 -6.43 -23.24 -18.71
C ILE A 472 -5.85 -21.99 -19.40
N PRO A 473 -5.30 -21.02 -18.66
CA PRO A 473 -4.71 -19.81 -19.24
C PRO A 473 -3.49 -20.15 -20.09
N GLY A 474 -3.40 -19.56 -21.29
CA GLY A 474 -2.22 -19.67 -22.16
C GLY A 474 -1.07 -18.76 -21.71
N ASP A 475 0.10 -18.88 -22.36
CA ASP A 475 1.29 -18.09 -22.00
C ASP A 475 1.07 -16.56 -22.11
N GLU A 476 0.29 -16.11 -23.10
CA GLU A 476 -0.07 -14.70 -23.27
C GLU A 476 -1.02 -14.20 -22.16
N ASP A 477 -1.93 -15.07 -21.70
CA ASP A 477 -2.85 -14.79 -20.59
C ASP A 477 -2.06 -14.65 -19.28
N VAL A 478 -1.07 -15.54 -19.07
CA VAL A 478 -0.18 -15.50 -17.91
C VAL A 478 0.65 -14.22 -17.89
N SER A 479 1.28 -13.85 -19.01
CA SER A 479 2.05 -12.60 -19.13
C SER A 479 1.20 -11.37 -18.85
N SER A 480 -0.04 -11.34 -19.37
CA SER A 480 -0.99 -10.26 -19.10
C SER A 480 -1.37 -10.18 -17.63
N ALA A 481 -1.71 -11.31 -17.00
CA ALA A 481 -2.07 -11.38 -15.59
C ALA A 481 -0.90 -10.95 -14.68
N VAL A 482 0.33 -11.35 -14.99
CA VAL A 482 1.55 -10.93 -14.27
C VAL A 482 1.66 -9.39 -14.24
N GLN A 483 1.42 -8.73 -15.37
CA GLN A 483 1.45 -7.26 -15.45
C GLN A 483 0.32 -6.61 -14.66
N ILE A 484 -0.89 -7.18 -14.72
CA ILE A 484 -2.06 -6.71 -13.97
C ILE A 484 -1.82 -6.78 -12.46
N ILE A 485 -1.33 -7.92 -11.97
CA ILE A 485 -1.06 -8.13 -10.54
C ILE A 485 0.04 -7.18 -10.06
N ASN A 486 1.19 -7.11 -10.77
CA ASN A 486 2.30 -6.24 -10.37
C ASN A 486 1.89 -4.76 -10.35
N SER A 487 1.09 -4.31 -11.33
CA SER A 487 0.57 -2.94 -11.40
C SER A 487 -0.46 -2.65 -10.32
N SER A 488 -1.33 -3.61 -9.99
CA SER A 488 -2.33 -3.46 -8.92
C SER A 488 -1.68 -3.38 -7.53
N LEU A 489 -0.64 -4.19 -7.29
CA LEU A 489 0.17 -4.11 -6.08
C LEU A 489 0.88 -2.74 -5.98
N ALA A 490 1.47 -2.26 -7.07
CA ALA A 490 2.14 -0.96 -7.12
C ALA A 490 1.15 0.21 -6.91
N ALA A 491 0.00 0.20 -7.56
CA ALA A 491 -1.06 1.20 -7.38
C ALA A 491 -1.55 1.25 -5.92
N SER A 492 -1.68 0.09 -5.26
CA SER A 492 -2.07 0.01 -3.85
C SER A 492 -1.06 0.66 -2.90
N LEU A 493 0.23 0.69 -3.26
CA LEU A 493 1.29 1.36 -2.48
C LEU A 493 1.37 2.87 -2.72
N ILE A 494 0.86 3.35 -3.85
CA ILE A 494 0.80 4.78 -4.20
C ILE A 494 -0.43 5.44 -3.56
N ALA A 495 -1.53 4.71 -3.50
CA ALA A 495 -2.83 5.20 -3.11
C ALA A 495 -2.81 5.91 -1.75
N GLY A 496 -3.48 7.06 -1.69
CA GLY A 496 -3.49 7.90 -0.51
C GLY A 496 -4.69 7.82 0.41
N PRO A 497 -4.63 8.57 1.53
CA PRO A 497 -5.72 8.79 2.49
C PRO A 497 -7.13 8.87 1.91
N ARG A 498 -7.28 9.57 0.77
CA ARG A 498 -8.57 9.86 0.13
C ARG A 498 -8.95 8.82 -0.93
N GLU A 499 -8.05 7.90 -1.24
CA GLU A 499 -8.17 6.96 -2.36
C GLU A 499 -8.51 5.55 -1.87
N ARG A 500 -9.23 5.47 -0.75
CA ARG A 500 -9.74 4.20 -0.20
C ARG A 500 -10.48 3.36 -1.25
N ALA A 501 -11.25 4.01 -2.13
CA ALA A 501 -11.96 3.35 -3.22
C ALA A 501 -11.01 2.71 -4.25
N VAL A 502 -9.89 3.35 -4.56
CA VAL A 502 -8.87 2.81 -5.47
C VAL A 502 -8.27 1.53 -4.88
N VAL A 503 -7.94 1.53 -3.58
CA VAL A 503 -7.41 0.35 -2.90
C VAL A 503 -8.44 -0.78 -2.81
N ASP A 504 -9.71 -0.46 -2.53
CA ASP A 504 -10.80 -1.45 -2.52
C ASP A 504 -10.95 -2.16 -3.87
N LYS A 505 -10.94 -1.38 -4.96
CA LYS A 505 -10.96 -1.89 -6.34
C LYS A 505 -9.72 -2.72 -6.66
N ALA A 506 -8.53 -2.26 -6.27
CA ALA A 506 -7.29 -2.98 -6.47
C ALA A 506 -7.29 -4.34 -5.76
N PHE A 507 -7.81 -4.43 -4.53
CA PHE A 507 -7.98 -5.69 -3.82
C PHE A 507 -8.90 -6.65 -4.57
N LYS A 508 -10.05 -6.16 -5.04
CA LYS A 508 -11.01 -6.97 -5.83
C LYS A 508 -10.38 -7.50 -7.13
N VAL A 509 -9.59 -6.68 -7.83
CA VAL A 509 -8.85 -7.11 -9.03
C VAL A 509 -7.85 -8.21 -8.66
N LEU A 510 -7.02 -8.01 -7.63
CA LEU A 510 -5.98 -8.97 -7.23
C LEU A 510 -6.51 -10.36 -6.85
N VAL A 511 -7.71 -10.42 -6.27
CA VAL A 511 -8.32 -11.65 -5.76
C VAL A 511 -9.45 -12.18 -6.64
N ASN A 512 -9.58 -11.67 -7.87
CA ASN A 512 -10.58 -12.16 -8.81
C ASN A 512 -10.27 -13.62 -9.22
N VAL A 513 -11.30 -14.46 -9.37
CA VAL A 513 -11.16 -15.91 -9.64
C VAL A 513 -10.28 -16.23 -10.86
N PRO A 514 -10.42 -15.56 -12.02
CA PRO A 514 -9.54 -15.78 -13.16
C PRO A 514 -8.06 -15.46 -12.88
N ILE A 515 -7.80 -14.44 -12.05
CA ILE A 515 -6.44 -14.08 -11.61
C ILE A 515 -5.89 -15.14 -10.65
N LEU A 516 -6.72 -15.66 -9.73
CA LEU A 516 -6.33 -16.77 -8.85
C LEU A 516 -6.02 -18.04 -9.65
N LYS A 517 -6.79 -18.37 -10.70
CA LYS A 517 -6.48 -19.48 -11.63
C LYS A 517 -5.14 -19.27 -12.33
N CYS A 518 -4.85 -18.04 -12.77
CA CYS A 518 -3.56 -17.71 -13.37
C CYS A 518 -2.39 -17.83 -12.38
N LEU A 519 -2.59 -17.40 -11.12
CA LEU A 519 -1.60 -17.59 -10.06
C LEU A 519 -1.32 -19.08 -9.85
N ASP A 520 -2.35 -19.92 -9.82
CA ASP A 520 -2.17 -21.38 -9.71
C ASP A 520 -1.34 -21.94 -10.89
N CYS A 521 -1.59 -21.49 -12.11
CA CYS A 521 -0.75 -21.86 -13.26
C CYS A 521 0.71 -21.40 -13.11
N CYS A 522 0.94 -20.18 -12.61
CA CYS A 522 2.28 -19.68 -12.30
C CYS A 522 2.97 -20.57 -11.25
N ILE A 523 2.25 -20.99 -10.21
CA ILE A 523 2.75 -21.88 -9.16
C ILE A 523 3.16 -23.22 -9.76
N ARG A 524 2.29 -23.87 -10.55
CA ARG A 524 2.60 -25.18 -11.16
C ARG A 524 3.82 -25.12 -12.07
N HIS A 525 3.94 -24.06 -12.88
CA HIS A 525 5.09 -23.86 -13.75
C HIS A 525 6.37 -23.59 -12.94
N PHE A 526 6.29 -22.75 -11.91
CA PHE A 526 7.40 -22.46 -11.01
C PHE A 526 7.90 -23.71 -10.28
N VAL A 527 6.99 -24.56 -9.80
CA VAL A 527 7.32 -25.85 -9.16
C VAL A 527 7.94 -26.82 -10.16
N HIS A 528 7.46 -26.85 -11.41
CA HIS A 528 8.03 -27.71 -12.45
C HIS A 528 9.47 -27.29 -12.84
N LEU A 529 9.77 -25.99 -12.87
CA LEU A 529 11.10 -25.48 -13.21
C LEU A 529 12.11 -25.64 -12.08
N ASN A 530 11.68 -25.54 -10.83
CA ASN A 530 12.57 -25.66 -9.68
C ASN A 530 12.67 -27.12 -9.21
N SER A 531 13.75 -27.79 -9.60
CA SER A 531 14.04 -29.17 -9.18
C SER A 531 14.17 -29.36 -7.67
N SER A 532 14.30 -28.27 -6.91
CA SER A 532 14.35 -28.29 -5.44
C SER A 532 12.98 -28.38 -4.77
N VAL A 533 11.89 -28.06 -5.49
CA VAL A 533 10.54 -28.00 -4.92
C VAL A 533 9.76 -29.27 -5.27
N LYS A 534 9.08 -29.84 -4.27
CA LYS A 534 8.24 -31.03 -4.45
C LYS A 534 7.04 -30.73 -5.37
N MET A 535 6.81 -31.60 -6.37
CA MET A 535 5.62 -31.51 -7.22
C MET A 535 4.34 -31.76 -6.42
N PHE A 536 3.31 -30.94 -6.68
CA PHE A 536 2.02 -31.10 -6.04
C PHE A 536 1.22 -32.24 -6.67
N GLY A 537 0.71 -33.14 -5.83
CA GLY A 537 -0.11 -34.29 -6.25
C GLY A 537 -1.62 -33.99 -6.32
N TRP A 538 -2.01 -32.72 -6.23
CA TRP A 538 -3.39 -32.28 -6.09
C TRP A 538 -3.63 -31.01 -6.93
N GLU A 539 -4.89 -30.69 -7.19
CA GLU A 539 -5.31 -29.48 -7.91
C GLU A 539 -6.40 -28.72 -7.12
N TYR A 540 -6.44 -27.40 -7.27
CA TYR A 540 -7.52 -26.57 -6.73
C TYR A 540 -8.74 -26.61 -7.66
N LYS A 541 -9.92 -26.65 -7.04
CA LYS A 541 -11.21 -26.61 -7.74
C LYS A 541 -11.74 -25.18 -7.81
N GLU A 542 -12.74 -24.96 -8.65
CA GLU A 542 -13.38 -23.64 -8.78
C GLU A 542 -13.97 -23.11 -7.46
N GLU A 543 -14.54 -23.99 -6.64
CA GLU A 543 -15.04 -23.68 -5.30
C GLU A 543 -13.94 -23.17 -4.37
N ASP A 544 -12.71 -23.69 -4.49
CA ASP A 544 -11.56 -23.26 -3.69
C ASP A 544 -11.18 -21.81 -4.02
N TYR A 545 -11.16 -21.44 -5.31
CA TYR A 545 -10.85 -20.07 -5.74
C TYR A 545 -11.92 -19.06 -5.32
N LEU A 546 -13.20 -19.44 -5.38
CA LEU A 546 -14.30 -18.60 -4.89
C LEU A 546 -14.19 -18.36 -3.38
N LEU A 547 -13.84 -19.39 -2.62
CA LEU A 547 -13.60 -19.28 -1.19
C LEU A 547 -12.40 -18.36 -0.91
N PHE A 548 -11.26 -18.56 -1.57
CA PHE A 548 -10.08 -17.71 -1.40
C PHE A 548 -10.36 -16.25 -1.72
N SER A 549 -11.04 -15.98 -2.84
CA SER A 549 -11.45 -14.64 -3.25
C SER A 549 -12.27 -13.93 -2.16
N LYS A 550 -13.28 -14.62 -1.62
CA LYS A 550 -14.16 -14.10 -0.56
C LYS A 550 -13.39 -13.84 0.73
N MET A 551 -12.56 -14.79 1.17
CA MET A 551 -11.81 -14.68 2.43
C MET A 551 -10.77 -13.56 2.37
N LEU A 552 -10.00 -13.47 1.29
CA LEU A 552 -8.97 -12.44 1.11
C LEU A 552 -9.59 -11.05 0.95
N THR A 553 -10.65 -10.89 0.16
CA THR A 553 -11.36 -9.61 0.03
C THR A 553 -11.84 -9.12 1.38
N SER A 554 -12.54 -9.98 2.13
CA SER A 554 -13.03 -9.66 3.47
C SER A 554 -11.89 -9.27 4.40
N HIS A 555 -10.80 -10.04 4.43
CA HIS A 555 -9.65 -9.76 5.28
C HIS A 555 -8.98 -8.43 4.94
N PHE A 556 -8.65 -8.18 3.67
CA PHE A 556 -7.96 -6.96 3.27
C PHE A 556 -8.81 -5.70 3.51
N VAL A 557 -10.10 -5.74 3.17
CA VAL A 557 -11.03 -4.63 3.43
C VAL A 557 -11.16 -4.38 4.94
N ASN A 558 -11.33 -5.43 5.74
CA ASN A 558 -11.47 -5.30 7.18
C ASN A 558 -10.19 -4.83 7.87
N ARG A 559 -9.03 -5.31 7.42
CA ARG A 559 -7.72 -4.98 8.02
C ARG A 559 -7.21 -3.63 7.55
N TRP A 560 -7.41 -3.22 6.31
CA TRP A 560 -6.76 -2.01 5.78
C TRP A 560 -7.70 -0.85 5.52
N LEU A 561 -8.98 -1.10 5.22
CA LEU A 561 -9.91 -0.06 4.80
C LEU A 561 -10.90 0.34 5.90
N LEU A 562 -11.21 -0.52 6.87
CA LEU A 562 -12.04 -0.13 8.01
C LEU A 562 -11.32 0.87 8.93
N VAL A 563 -12.01 1.96 9.26
CA VAL A 563 -11.56 2.95 10.24
C VAL A 563 -11.34 2.27 11.59
N LYS A 564 -10.18 2.50 12.23
CA LYS A 564 -9.90 1.96 13.58
C LYS A 564 -11.02 2.37 14.55
N LYS A 565 -11.83 1.41 14.98
CA LYS A 565 -12.82 1.62 16.06
C LYS A 565 -12.13 1.47 17.40
N LYS A 566 -12.22 2.52 18.22
CA LYS A 566 -11.76 2.47 19.62
C LYS A 566 -12.68 1.56 20.42
N SER A 567 -12.16 0.50 21.02
CA SER A 567 -12.94 -0.34 21.95
C SER A 567 -13.29 0.48 23.19
N LYS A 568 -14.58 0.51 23.56
CA LYS A 568 -15.05 1.13 24.81
C LYS A 568 -14.61 0.24 25.98
N ALA A 569 -13.94 0.82 26.98
CA ALA A 569 -13.85 0.19 28.29
C ALA A 569 -15.26 0.15 28.90
N ILE A 570 -15.69 -1.04 29.35
CA ILE A 570 -16.93 -1.21 30.11
C ILE A 570 -16.68 -0.61 31.50
N ASP A 571 -17.19 0.59 31.74
CA ASP A 571 -17.23 1.16 33.08
C ASP A 571 -18.45 0.63 33.85
N SER A 572 -18.22 0.36 35.14
CA SER A 572 -19.15 0.11 36.24
C SER A 572 -19.60 -1.32 36.53
N LEU A 573 -18.91 -1.94 37.49
CA LEU A 573 -19.53 -2.36 38.75
C LEU A 573 -18.47 -2.38 39.87
N SER A 574 -18.78 -1.63 40.92
CA SER A 574 -18.00 -1.43 42.13
C SER A 574 -17.68 -2.73 42.88
N CYS A 575 -16.41 -2.96 43.21
CA CYS A 575 -16.03 -3.39 44.56
C CYS A 575 -14.54 -3.19 44.83
N SER A 576 -14.25 -2.56 45.96
CA SER A 576 -12.93 -2.28 46.51
C SER A 576 -12.15 -3.55 46.86
N THR A 577 -10.92 -3.70 46.37
CA THR A 577 -9.75 -4.05 47.21
C THR A 577 -8.45 -3.94 46.42
N ASN A 578 -7.49 -3.25 47.02
CA ASN A 578 -6.13 -3.07 46.50
C ASN A 578 -5.43 -4.41 46.21
N LYS A 579 -5.15 -4.68 44.93
CA LYS A 579 -3.97 -5.45 44.49
C LYS A 579 -3.44 -4.83 43.21
N THR A 580 -2.20 -4.36 43.27
CA THR A 580 -1.36 -4.01 42.12
C THR A 580 -1.27 -5.22 41.18
N PHE A 581 -2.03 -5.19 40.08
CA PHE A 581 -1.89 -6.18 39.01
C PHE A 581 -1.15 -5.55 37.83
N THR A 582 -0.13 -6.31 37.43
CA THR A 582 0.86 -6.13 36.38
C THR A 582 0.25 -5.80 35.02
N LYS A 583 0.84 -4.80 34.34
CA LYS A 583 0.69 -4.60 32.89
C LYS A 583 1.07 -5.90 32.16
N SER A 584 0.07 -6.58 31.61
CA SER A 584 0.26 -7.70 30.68
C SER A 584 0.70 -7.15 29.33
N ASN A 585 2.00 -6.91 29.18
CA ASN A 585 2.65 -6.83 27.88
C ASN A 585 2.65 -8.22 27.23
N GLY A 586 2.27 -8.33 25.96
CA GLY A 586 2.55 -9.55 25.20
C GLY A 586 1.53 -9.87 24.12
N ALA A 587 1.09 -8.90 23.35
CA ALA A 587 0.58 -9.16 22.00
C ALA A 587 1.44 -8.32 21.07
N LEU A 588 2.32 -8.98 20.31
CA LEU A 588 3.04 -8.34 19.23
C LEU A 588 2.06 -8.32 18.05
N ASP A 589 1.44 -7.17 17.80
CA ASP A 589 0.90 -6.87 16.47
C ASP A 589 2.12 -6.88 15.54
N THR A 590 2.28 -7.98 14.82
CA THR A 590 3.40 -8.28 13.91
C THR A 590 3.49 -7.30 12.74
N ILE A 591 2.37 -6.64 12.45
CA ILE A 591 2.32 -5.35 11.76
C ILE A 591 2.02 -4.31 12.83
N TYR A 592 3.03 -3.53 13.20
CA TYR A 592 2.99 -2.61 14.33
C TYR A 592 1.76 -1.68 14.29
N GLU A 593 0.85 -1.86 15.24
CA GLU A 593 -0.19 -0.90 15.55
C GLU A 593 -0.13 -0.60 17.06
N GLU A 594 0.48 0.51 17.46
CA GLU A 594 0.38 0.98 18.85
C GLU A 594 -1.11 1.21 19.20
N MET A 595 -1.62 0.41 20.14
CA MET A 595 -2.90 0.66 20.81
C MET A 595 -2.72 1.82 21.79
N ASP A 596 -3.12 3.04 21.41
CA ASP A 596 -3.14 4.15 22.35
C ASP A 596 -4.54 4.48 22.90
N THR A 597 -4.57 4.47 24.23
CA THR A 597 -5.66 4.84 25.13
C THR A 597 -5.80 6.35 25.25
N SER A 598 -6.87 6.94 24.71
CA SER A 598 -7.36 8.26 25.17
C SER A 598 -8.86 8.47 24.92
N ASN A 599 -9.61 8.78 25.98
CA ASN A 599 -11.08 8.70 26.05
C ASN A 599 -11.85 9.66 25.12
N SER A 600 -13.03 9.20 24.71
CA SER A 600 -14.20 9.96 24.23
C SER A 600 -14.04 10.82 22.97
N VAL A 601 -14.63 10.38 21.84
CA VAL A 601 -15.55 11.19 21.01
C VAL A 601 -16.52 10.25 20.28
N GLN A 602 -17.82 10.50 20.45
CA GLN A 602 -18.92 9.85 19.73
C GLN A 602 -19.20 10.65 18.44
N ASP A 603 -19.33 9.95 17.31
CA ASP A 603 -19.80 10.41 16.00
C ASP A 603 -19.41 11.85 15.58
N CYS A 604 -18.12 12.07 15.32
CA CYS A 604 -17.63 13.27 14.64
C CYS A 604 -16.99 12.91 13.29
N THR A 605 -17.66 13.24 12.18
CA THR A 605 -17.13 13.26 10.80
C THR A 605 -16.13 14.40 10.58
N SER A 606 -15.24 14.64 11.54
CA SER A 606 -14.18 15.65 11.40
C SER A 606 -13.00 15.04 10.65
N LEU A 607 -12.38 15.81 9.75
CA LEU A 607 -11.12 15.43 9.10
C LEU A 607 -10.03 15.02 10.11
N VAL A 608 -10.09 15.47 11.38
CA VAL A 608 -9.17 14.99 12.44
C VAL A 608 -9.31 13.49 12.67
N VAL A 609 -10.55 12.99 12.76
CA VAL A 609 -10.84 11.58 13.02
C VAL A 609 -10.52 10.76 11.78
N GLU A 610 -10.85 11.30 10.60
CA GLU A 610 -10.54 10.66 9.33
C GLU A 610 -9.03 10.49 9.13
N TRP A 611 -8.20 11.49 9.47
CA TRP A 611 -6.74 11.48 9.29
C TRP A 611 -5.97 10.75 10.40
N ALA A 612 -6.37 10.89 11.67
CA ALA A 612 -5.65 10.28 12.80
C ALA A 612 -5.77 8.75 12.86
N HIS A 613 -6.68 8.14 12.09
CA HIS A 613 -6.95 6.70 12.10
C HIS A 613 -6.75 6.04 10.73
N GLN A 614 -6.01 6.68 9.82
CA GLN A 614 -5.76 6.15 8.47
C GLN A 614 -4.70 5.06 8.49
N ARG A 615 -4.92 4.05 7.66
CA ARG A 615 -3.96 2.98 7.37
C ARG A 615 -3.33 3.15 5.97
N LEU A 616 -3.55 4.29 5.32
CA LEU A 616 -3.05 4.64 3.99
C LEU A 616 -2.00 5.76 4.07
N PRO A 617 -0.94 5.74 3.24
CA PRO A 617 -0.60 4.71 2.25
C PRO A 617 -0.26 3.38 2.92
N LEU A 618 -0.47 2.28 2.19
CA LEU A 618 -0.20 0.94 2.72
C LEU A 618 1.30 0.72 2.93
N PRO A 619 1.70 -0.02 3.96
CA PRO A 619 3.09 -0.44 4.11
C PRO A 619 3.46 -1.46 3.02
N VAL A 620 4.72 -1.49 2.59
CA VAL A 620 5.19 -2.34 1.47
C VAL A 620 4.85 -3.83 1.66
N ASN A 621 4.76 -4.29 2.91
CA ASN A 621 4.47 -5.66 3.30
C ASN A 621 2.97 -5.96 3.55
N TRP A 622 2.04 -5.06 3.19
CA TRP A 622 0.60 -5.19 3.53
C TRP A 622 -0.03 -6.51 3.07
N PHE A 623 0.42 -7.06 1.93
CA PHE A 623 -0.10 -8.29 1.35
C PHE A 623 0.23 -9.52 2.20
N LEU A 624 1.19 -9.42 3.14
CA LEU A 624 1.49 -10.45 4.13
C LEU A 624 0.49 -10.47 5.30
N SER A 625 -0.44 -9.51 5.38
CA SER A 625 -1.42 -9.43 6.49
C SER A 625 -2.27 -10.69 6.72
N PRO A 626 -2.70 -11.48 5.71
CA PRO A 626 -3.46 -12.70 5.96
C PRO A 626 -2.68 -13.75 6.76
N ILE A 627 -1.35 -13.73 6.65
CA ILE A 627 -0.44 -14.70 7.28
C ILE A 627 0.41 -14.11 8.42
N SER A 628 0.25 -12.84 8.75
CA SER A 628 0.93 -12.21 9.88
C SER A 628 -0.01 -11.82 11.01
N THR A 629 -1.32 -11.71 10.78
CA THR A 629 -2.21 -11.23 11.84
C THR A 629 -2.55 -12.36 12.82
N LEU A 630 -2.07 -12.27 14.06
CA LEU A 630 -2.48 -13.17 15.15
C LEU A 630 -3.83 -12.71 15.72
N CYS A 631 -4.76 -13.65 15.90
CA CYS A 631 -5.93 -13.38 16.73
C CYS A 631 -5.52 -13.40 18.21
N ASN A 632 -5.97 -12.39 18.96
CA ASN A 632 -5.78 -12.22 20.40
C ASN A 632 -6.54 -13.28 21.24
N SER A 633 -6.28 -14.57 21.06
CA SER A 633 -6.81 -15.62 21.91
C SER A 633 -5.70 -16.29 22.72
N LYS A 634 -5.16 -15.57 23.71
CA LYS A 634 -4.34 -16.16 24.79
C LYS A 634 -5.07 -17.18 25.68
N HIS A 635 -6.25 -17.66 25.28
CA HIS A 635 -7.04 -18.65 26.00
C HIS A 635 -7.52 -19.79 25.09
N ALA A 636 -6.59 -20.40 24.34
CA ALA A 636 -6.77 -21.76 23.85
C ALA A 636 -6.58 -22.75 25.04
N GLY A 637 -7.52 -22.69 26.00
CA GLY A 637 -7.49 -23.48 27.21
C GLY A 637 -8.14 -22.74 28.37
N LEU A 638 -9.34 -23.18 28.76
CA LEU A 638 -10.16 -22.75 29.91
C LEU A 638 -11.13 -21.56 29.73
N ARG A 639 -12.43 -21.94 29.69
CA ARG A 639 -13.67 -21.32 30.24
C ARG A 639 -14.58 -20.43 29.36
N LYS A 640 -15.74 -21.05 29.05
CA LYS A 640 -17.16 -20.64 29.21
C LYS A 640 -17.56 -19.16 29.03
N SER A 641 -18.41 -18.93 28.01
CA SER A 641 -19.58 -18.02 27.88
C SER A 641 -19.57 -16.73 28.72
N SER A 642 -19.83 -15.54 28.21
CA SER A 642 -20.71 -15.12 27.11
C SER A 642 -20.43 -13.65 26.76
N ASN A 643 -20.85 -13.25 25.55
CA ASN A 643 -20.93 -11.86 25.02
C ASN A 643 -19.70 -11.35 24.26
N LEU A 644 -19.42 -11.99 23.12
CA LEU A 644 -18.73 -11.36 21.99
C LEU A 644 -19.21 -11.96 20.66
N GLU A 645 -20.52 -11.90 20.41
CA GLU A 645 -21.08 -12.11 19.08
C GLU A 645 -20.93 -10.80 18.29
N ASN A 646 -20.11 -10.81 17.23
CA ASN A 646 -20.16 -9.94 16.02
C ASN A 646 -18.83 -9.42 15.45
N LEU A 647 -17.68 -10.03 15.73
CA LEU A 647 -16.50 -9.83 14.88
C LEU A 647 -15.81 -11.18 14.61
N MET A 648 -15.96 -11.67 13.36
CA MET A 648 -15.47 -12.96 12.85
C MET A 648 -15.91 -14.18 13.68
N GLN A 649 -17.07 -14.71 13.32
CA GLN A 649 -17.61 -15.93 13.90
C GLN A 649 -16.79 -17.13 13.41
N ASN A 650 -15.81 -17.56 14.20
CA ASN A 650 -15.21 -18.91 14.31
C ASN A 650 -13.68 -18.94 14.10
N PRO A 651 -12.94 -19.74 14.90
CA PRO A 651 -11.52 -20.03 14.65
C PRO A 651 -11.28 -20.72 13.29
N GLY A 652 -12.31 -21.32 12.69
CA GLY A 652 -12.27 -21.85 11.33
C GLY A 652 -12.01 -20.76 10.28
N ASP A 653 -12.57 -19.56 10.44
CA ASP A 653 -12.41 -18.47 9.47
C ASP A 653 -10.96 -17.98 9.40
N LEU A 654 -10.23 -17.96 10.52
CA LEU A 654 -8.82 -17.57 10.54
C LEU A 654 -7.93 -18.58 9.82
N LEU A 655 -8.22 -19.87 10.00
CA LEU A 655 -7.49 -20.94 9.34
C LEU A 655 -7.70 -20.84 7.82
N GLU A 656 -8.92 -20.58 7.37
CA GLU A 656 -9.22 -20.40 5.94
C GLU A 656 -8.60 -19.11 5.37
N VAL A 657 -8.54 -18.00 6.13
CA VAL A 657 -7.79 -16.80 5.74
C VAL A 657 -6.29 -17.12 5.57
N ALA A 658 -5.71 -17.86 6.51
CA ALA A 658 -4.30 -18.25 6.45
C ALA A 658 -4.00 -19.17 5.25
N LYS A 659 -4.87 -20.14 4.95
CA LYS A 659 -4.75 -20.99 3.76
C LYS A 659 -4.82 -20.18 2.47
N ALA A 660 -5.82 -19.31 2.34
CA ALA A 660 -5.95 -18.42 1.18
C ALA A 660 -4.73 -17.48 1.07
N GLY A 661 -4.21 -17.00 2.20
CA GLY A 661 -3.02 -16.18 2.28
C GLY A 661 -1.74 -16.88 1.84
N LEU A 662 -1.54 -18.15 2.22
CA LEU A 662 -0.40 -18.97 1.78
C LEU A 662 -0.44 -19.21 0.27
N PHE A 663 -1.62 -19.57 -0.26
CA PHE A 663 -1.83 -19.70 -1.70
C PHE A 663 -1.51 -18.39 -2.44
N PHE A 664 -2.06 -17.28 -1.96
CA PHE A 664 -1.85 -15.98 -2.57
C PHE A 664 -0.36 -15.57 -2.54
N LEU A 665 0.31 -15.77 -1.40
CA LEU A 665 1.75 -15.48 -1.25
C LEU A 665 2.59 -16.31 -2.23
N LEU A 666 2.42 -17.63 -2.27
CA LEU A 666 3.17 -18.47 -3.22
C LEU A 666 2.85 -18.09 -4.67
N GLY A 667 1.60 -17.74 -4.96
CA GLY A 667 1.17 -17.25 -6.26
C GLY A 667 1.93 -15.99 -6.70
N ILE A 668 1.93 -14.94 -5.88
CA ILE A 668 2.61 -13.68 -6.23
C ILE A 668 4.13 -13.83 -6.28
N GLU A 669 4.73 -14.72 -5.47
CA GLU A 669 6.16 -15.04 -5.55
C GLU A 669 6.48 -15.81 -6.85
N ALA A 670 5.69 -16.83 -7.19
CA ALA A 670 5.87 -17.59 -8.43
C ALA A 670 5.71 -16.68 -9.66
N MET A 671 4.67 -15.84 -9.67
CA MET A 671 4.43 -14.82 -10.69
C MET A 671 5.65 -13.90 -10.86
N SER A 672 6.29 -13.50 -9.76
CA SER A 672 7.43 -12.58 -9.81
C SER A 672 8.65 -13.15 -10.56
N SER A 673 8.76 -14.48 -10.69
CA SER A 673 9.80 -15.14 -11.50
C SER A 673 9.61 -14.97 -13.02
N PHE A 674 8.40 -14.64 -13.47
CA PHE A 674 8.09 -14.38 -14.88
C PHE A 674 8.39 -12.92 -15.29
N LEU A 675 8.70 -12.05 -14.32
CA LEU A 675 9.08 -10.67 -14.61
C LEU A 675 10.51 -10.61 -15.18
N PRO A 676 10.78 -9.69 -16.14
CA PRO A 676 12.13 -9.46 -16.64
C PRO A 676 13.12 -9.17 -15.52
N THR A 677 14.37 -9.63 -15.67
CA THR A 677 15.41 -9.45 -14.64
C THR A 677 15.66 -7.96 -14.40
N GLY A 678 15.44 -7.50 -13.16
CA GLY A 678 15.60 -6.09 -12.78
C GLY A 678 14.33 -5.22 -12.93
N ALA A 679 13.20 -5.80 -13.36
CA ALA A 679 11.92 -5.10 -13.34
C ALA A 679 11.50 -4.76 -11.88
N PRO A 680 10.99 -3.55 -11.61
CA PRO A 680 10.52 -3.18 -10.28
C PRO A 680 9.29 -4.02 -9.92
N SER A 681 9.37 -4.71 -8.78
CA SER A 681 8.24 -5.45 -8.21
C SER A 681 8.09 -5.14 -6.72
N PRO A 682 6.87 -4.78 -6.28
CA PRO A 682 6.56 -4.65 -4.86
C PRO A 682 6.91 -5.91 -4.05
N VAL A 683 6.73 -7.11 -4.62
CA VAL A 683 6.95 -8.39 -3.94
C VAL A 683 8.44 -8.64 -3.66
N HIS A 684 9.31 -8.34 -4.63
CA HIS A 684 10.76 -8.45 -4.47
C HIS A 684 11.35 -7.38 -3.55
N SER A 685 10.65 -6.26 -3.37
CA SER A 685 11.11 -5.18 -2.50
C SER A 685 10.93 -5.45 -1.01
N VAL A 686 10.03 -6.38 -0.65
CA VAL A 686 9.85 -6.79 0.75
C VAL A 686 11.04 -7.65 1.19
N PRO A 687 11.75 -7.26 2.27
CA PRO A 687 12.85 -8.04 2.81
C PRO A 687 12.43 -9.46 3.20
N VAL A 688 13.33 -10.43 2.98
CA VAL A 688 13.08 -11.85 3.30
C VAL A 688 12.79 -12.07 4.78
N VAL A 689 13.33 -11.23 5.67
CA VAL A 689 13.06 -11.28 7.12
C VAL A 689 11.56 -11.13 7.43
N TRP A 690 10.84 -10.26 6.73
CA TRP A 690 9.40 -10.11 6.88
C TRP A 690 8.65 -11.35 6.41
N LYS A 691 9.07 -11.94 5.28
CA LYS A 691 8.46 -13.17 4.74
C LYS A 691 8.64 -14.36 5.70
N LEU A 692 9.85 -14.54 6.25
CA LEU A 692 10.16 -15.57 7.25
C LEU A 692 9.44 -15.35 8.59
N HIS A 693 9.32 -14.09 9.03
CA HIS A 693 8.54 -13.76 10.21
C HIS A 693 7.08 -14.20 10.03
N CYS A 694 6.44 -13.87 8.90
CA CYS A 694 5.05 -14.23 8.64
C CYS A 694 4.83 -15.75 8.62
N LEU A 695 5.73 -16.52 8.01
CA LEU A 695 5.67 -17.99 8.09
C LEU A 695 5.74 -18.51 9.52
N SER A 696 6.58 -17.89 10.37
CA SER A 696 6.69 -18.24 11.79
C SER A 696 5.43 -17.91 12.57
N VAL A 697 4.76 -16.80 12.24
CA VAL A 697 3.52 -16.37 12.88
C VAL A 697 2.38 -17.35 12.61
N MET A 698 2.31 -17.91 11.40
CA MET A 698 1.29 -18.92 11.06
C MET A 698 1.36 -20.17 11.92
N LEU A 699 2.55 -20.54 12.37
CA LEU A 699 2.75 -21.70 13.23
C LEU A 699 2.20 -21.50 14.67
N LEU A 700 1.89 -20.26 15.06
CA LEU A 700 1.23 -19.95 16.33
C LEU A 700 -0.29 -20.12 16.27
N VAL A 701 -0.90 -20.17 15.07
CA VAL A 701 -2.34 -20.46 14.90
C VAL A 701 -2.65 -21.94 15.21
N GLY A 702 -1.64 -22.80 15.08
CA GLY A 702 -1.69 -24.23 15.43
C GLY A 702 -1.34 -25.15 14.25
N MET A 703 -1.35 -26.46 14.49
CA MET A 703 -0.99 -27.47 13.48
C MET A 703 -2.01 -27.62 12.34
N GLY A 704 -3.18 -26.98 12.42
CA GLY A 704 -4.26 -27.13 11.43
C GLY A 704 -3.82 -26.83 9.98
N LEU A 705 -2.85 -25.92 9.79
CA LEU A 705 -2.27 -25.60 8.48
C LEU A 705 -1.30 -26.66 7.95
N ILE A 706 -0.58 -27.34 8.84
CA ILE A 706 0.44 -28.33 8.47
C ILE A 706 -0.16 -29.74 8.30
N VAL A 707 -1.32 -30.00 8.90
CA VAL A 707 -2.01 -31.29 8.83
C VAL A 707 -2.68 -31.52 7.47
N GLU A 708 -3.14 -30.46 6.80
CA GLU A 708 -3.73 -30.58 5.47
C GLU A 708 -2.64 -30.59 4.39
N ASP A 709 -2.69 -31.60 3.50
CA ASP A 709 -1.67 -31.82 2.47
C ASP A 709 -1.46 -30.60 1.57
N LYS A 710 -2.54 -29.91 1.17
CA LYS A 710 -2.46 -28.75 0.26
C LYS A 710 -1.66 -27.58 0.87
N SER A 711 -2.06 -27.13 2.05
CA SER A 711 -1.38 -26.02 2.73
C SER A 711 0.01 -26.41 3.21
N ARG A 712 0.23 -27.69 3.56
CA ARG A 712 1.56 -28.23 3.88
C ARG A 712 2.52 -28.11 2.71
N ASP A 713 2.12 -28.58 1.53
CA ASP A 713 2.96 -28.54 0.32
C ASP A 713 3.26 -27.09 -0.11
N VAL A 714 2.26 -26.18 -0.02
CA VAL A 714 2.45 -24.74 -0.30
C VAL A 714 3.43 -24.12 0.70
N PHE A 715 3.30 -24.45 1.99
CA PHE A 715 4.20 -23.94 3.02
C PHE A 715 5.63 -24.43 2.78
N GLU A 716 5.82 -25.72 2.50
CA GLU A 716 7.13 -26.31 2.17
C GLU A 716 7.76 -25.63 0.94
N ALA A 717 7.00 -25.42 -0.14
CA ALA A 717 7.48 -24.72 -1.33
C ALA A 717 7.93 -23.28 -1.04
N LEU A 718 7.24 -22.57 -0.16
CA LEU A 718 7.66 -21.24 0.32
C LEU A 718 8.95 -21.31 1.14
N GLN A 719 9.14 -22.36 1.95
CA GLN A 719 10.38 -22.56 2.70
C GLN A 719 11.57 -22.73 1.74
N ASP A 720 11.41 -23.59 0.74
CA ASP A 720 12.46 -23.88 -0.25
C ASP A 720 12.81 -22.64 -1.09
N LEU A 721 11.79 -21.89 -1.54
CA LEU A 721 11.98 -20.63 -2.26
C LEU A 721 12.77 -19.63 -1.42
N TYR A 722 12.37 -19.38 -0.18
CA TYR A 722 13.05 -18.40 0.67
C TYR A 722 14.44 -18.87 1.11
N GLY A 723 14.66 -20.18 1.23
CA GLY A 723 15.99 -20.76 1.37
C GLY A 723 16.90 -20.39 0.20
N ALA A 724 16.46 -20.63 -1.04
CA ALA A 724 17.23 -20.28 -2.24
C ALA A 724 17.50 -18.77 -2.36
N VAL A 725 16.54 -17.92 -1.99
CA VAL A 725 16.73 -16.46 -1.96
C VAL A 725 17.76 -16.08 -0.90
N LEU A 726 17.72 -16.71 0.28
CA LEU A 726 18.67 -16.49 1.36
C LEU A 726 20.09 -16.87 0.95
N ASP A 727 20.26 -18.02 0.30
CA ASP A 727 21.55 -18.50 -0.20
C ASP A 727 22.13 -17.55 -1.26
N LYS A 728 21.30 -17.10 -2.20
CA LYS A 728 21.70 -16.12 -3.22
C LYS A 728 22.13 -14.78 -2.60
N ALA A 729 21.43 -14.32 -1.56
CA ALA A 729 21.79 -13.10 -0.83
C ALA A 729 23.12 -13.27 -0.08
N ARG A 730 23.33 -14.43 0.56
CA ARG A 730 24.58 -14.79 1.22
C ARG A 730 25.76 -14.79 0.24
N LEU A 731 25.63 -15.43 -0.91
CA LEU A 731 26.68 -15.46 -1.95
C LEU A 731 27.05 -14.06 -2.43
N ARG A 732 26.06 -13.21 -2.73
CA ARG A 732 26.30 -11.81 -3.12
C ARG A 732 27.02 -11.00 -2.04
N SER A 733 26.66 -11.21 -0.78
CA SER A 733 27.32 -10.52 0.34
C SER A 733 28.77 -10.98 0.52
N ALA A 734 29.06 -12.26 0.25
CA ALA A 734 30.42 -12.80 0.26
C ALA A 734 31.26 -12.23 -0.90
N GLU A 735 30.69 -12.12 -2.10
CA GLU A 735 31.34 -11.50 -3.28
C GLU A 735 31.70 -10.02 -3.02
N MET A 736 30.75 -9.23 -2.50
CA MET A 736 31.00 -7.82 -2.15
C MET A 736 32.08 -7.65 -1.07
N THR A 737 32.19 -8.60 -0.14
CA THR A 737 33.21 -8.59 0.91
C THR A 737 34.60 -8.88 0.30
N LEU A 738 34.67 -9.79 -0.68
CA LEU A 738 35.92 -10.07 -1.40
C LEU A 738 36.39 -8.85 -2.22
N GLU A 739 35.49 -8.14 -2.90
CA GLU A 739 35.80 -6.93 -3.67
C GLU A 739 36.23 -5.74 -2.81
N LYS A 740 35.64 -5.57 -1.61
CA LYS A 740 36.08 -4.54 -0.65
C LYS A 740 37.46 -4.85 -0.06
N ASN A 741 37.79 -6.12 0.12
CA ASN A 741 39.11 -6.53 0.63
C ASN A 741 40.24 -6.37 -0.40
N THR A 742 39.95 -6.37 -1.70
CA THR A 742 40.91 -6.00 -2.76
C THR A 742 41.12 -4.49 -2.88
N ASN A 743 40.14 -3.66 -2.49
CA ASN A 743 40.23 -2.21 -2.47
C ASN A 743 40.51 -1.68 -1.06
N LEU A 744 41.72 -1.93 -0.56
CA LEU A 744 42.22 -1.40 0.71
C LEU A 744 42.23 0.14 0.70
N LEU A 745 41.19 0.79 1.27
CA LEU A 745 41.18 2.14 1.87
C LEU A 745 39.76 2.52 2.38
N SER A 746 39.11 1.69 3.20
CA SER A 746 37.93 2.15 3.97
C SER A 746 37.93 1.60 5.40
N GLU A 747 37.57 2.46 6.36
CA GLU A 747 37.59 2.21 7.79
C GLU A 747 36.74 0.98 8.20
N PRO A 748 37.12 0.26 9.27
CA PRO A 748 36.40 -0.93 9.72
C PRO A 748 35.14 -0.49 10.46
N SER A 749 34.05 -0.22 9.73
CA SER A 749 32.73 -0.20 10.36
C SER A 749 32.38 -1.64 10.76
N ASN A 750 32.41 -1.90 12.06
CA ASN A 750 32.26 -3.19 12.73
C ASN A 750 30.84 -3.78 12.68
N ASN A 751 30.15 -3.66 11.54
CA ASN A 751 28.84 -4.28 11.31
C ASN A 751 29.07 -5.52 10.44
N ASN A 752 28.87 -6.71 11.02
CA ASN A 752 28.91 -7.99 10.32
C ASN A 752 28.00 -7.93 9.08
N ILE A 753 28.59 -7.73 7.89
CA ILE A 753 27.88 -7.55 6.60
C ILE A 753 26.94 -8.73 6.28
N LEU A 754 27.14 -9.87 6.96
CA LEU A 754 26.36 -11.09 6.78
C LEU A 754 25.08 -11.18 7.63
N GLU A 755 24.94 -10.41 8.73
CA GLU A 755 23.74 -10.42 9.58
C GLU A 755 22.64 -9.52 9.00
N PHE A 756 22.11 -9.90 7.82
CA PHE A 756 21.06 -9.14 7.13
C PHE A 756 19.63 -9.62 7.48
N LEU A 757 19.45 -10.75 8.16
CA LEU A 757 18.15 -11.15 8.72
C LEU A 757 17.93 -10.47 10.07
N ARG A 758 17.54 -9.20 10.01
CA ARG A 758 17.46 -8.31 11.17
C ARG A 758 16.11 -8.35 11.88
N PHE A 759 15.77 -9.48 12.47
CA PHE A 759 14.48 -9.64 13.17
C PHE A 759 14.29 -8.65 14.33
N GLN A 760 15.35 -8.32 15.07
CA GLN A 760 15.25 -7.40 16.19
C GLN A 760 15.13 -5.96 15.70
N SER A 761 15.94 -5.54 14.72
CA SER A 761 15.92 -4.13 14.27
C SER A 761 14.84 -3.81 13.23
N GLU A 762 14.44 -4.76 12.38
CA GLU A 762 13.45 -4.52 11.31
C GLU A 762 12.02 -4.97 11.67
N ILE A 763 11.85 -5.96 12.57
CA ILE A 763 10.51 -6.41 12.99
C ILE A 763 10.13 -5.78 14.34
N HIS A 764 10.86 -6.10 15.41
CA HIS A 764 10.56 -5.56 16.74
C HIS A 764 11.70 -5.73 17.74
N ASP A 765 12.02 -4.69 18.53
CA ASP A 765 13.12 -4.71 19.52
C ASP A 765 13.04 -5.86 20.54
N SER A 766 11.82 -6.32 20.87
CA SER A 766 11.56 -7.43 21.78
C SER A 766 11.27 -8.76 21.07
N TYR A 767 11.88 -9.00 19.92
CA TYR A 767 11.68 -10.22 19.12
C TYR A 767 12.01 -11.51 19.89
N SER A 768 12.88 -11.45 20.90
CA SER A 768 13.21 -12.59 21.77
C SER A 768 11.97 -13.21 22.43
N THR A 769 10.99 -12.40 22.86
CA THR A 769 9.74 -12.90 23.47
C THR A 769 8.86 -13.63 22.45
N PHE A 770 8.87 -13.19 21.19
CA PHE A 770 8.20 -13.92 20.12
C PHE A 770 8.81 -15.30 19.91
N ILE A 771 10.14 -15.38 19.89
CA ILE A 771 10.89 -16.64 19.77
C ILE A 771 10.57 -17.60 20.90
N GLU A 772 10.55 -17.12 22.15
CA GLU A 772 10.17 -17.94 23.30
C GLU A 772 8.76 -18.52 23.11
N THR A 773 7.80 -17.70 22.70
CA THR A 773 6.42 -18.13 22.44
C THR A 773 6.35 -19.17 21.31
N LEU A 774 7.10 -18.97 20.22
CA LEU A 774 7.17 -19.89 19.10
C LEU A 774 7.77 -21.24 19.50
N VAL A 775 8.86 -21.24 20.28
CA VAL A 775 9.50 -22.46 20.75
C VAL A 775 8.64 -23.20 21.77
N GLU A 776 7.91 -22.47 22.63
CA GLU A 776 6.92 -23.06 23.52
C GLU A 776 5.82 -23.78 22.74
N GLN A 777 5.25 -23.13 21.71
CA GLN A 777 4.27 -23.77 20.82
C GLN A 777 4.87 -24.98 20.09
N PHE A 778 6.07 -24.84 19.52
CA PHE A 778 6.80 -25.96 18.90
C PHE A 778 6.91 -27.15 19.87
N SER A 779 7.27 -26.91 21.13
CA SER A 779 7.38 -27.96 22.13
C SER A 779 6.04 -28.62 22.49
N ALA A 780 4.95 -27.85 22.44
CA ALA A 780 3.64 -28.30 22.87
C ALA A 780 2.87 -29.09 21.79
N ILE A 781 2.98 -28.69 20.52
CA ILE A 781 2.06 -29.17 19.47
C ILE A 781 2.74 -29.71 18.20
N SER A 782 4.06 -29.55 18.01
CA SER A 782 4.69 -29.94 16.74
C SER A 782 4.84 -31.46 16.55
N TYR A 783 4.91 -32.22 17.64
CA TYR A 783 5.28 -33.64 17.63
C TYR A 783 6.56 -33.97 16.84
N GLY A 784 7.48 -33.01 16.70
CA GLY A 784 8.70 -33.15 15.90
C GLY A 784 8.47 -33.09 14.39
N ASP A 785 7.41 -32.43 13.93
CA ASP A 785 7.16 -32.20 12.51
C ASP A 785 8.34 -31.46 11.84
N LEU A 786 8.75 -31.96 10.67
CA LEU A 786 9.91 -31.49 9.95
C LEU A 786 9.78 -30.04 9.48
N ILE A 787 8.61 -29.63 8.96
CA ILE A 787 8.37 -28.29 8.39
C ILE A 787 8.35 -27.24 9.50
N TYR A 788 7.72 -27.56 10.63
CA TYR A 788 7.79 -26.72 11.82
C TYR A 788 9.23 -26.63 12.32
N GLY A 789 9.92 -27.77 12.43
CA GLY A 789 11.32 -27.82 12.87
C GLY A 789 12.26 -27.00 11.99
N ARG A 790 12.08 -27.03 10.66
CA ARG A 790 12.76 -26.17 9.68
C ARG A 790 12.58 -24.69 10.03
N GLN A 791 11.32 -24.27 10.27
CA GLN A 791 11.00 -22.88 10.57
C GLN A 791 11.59 -22.40 11.90
N VAL A 792 11.75 -23.28 12.89
CA VAL A 792 12.40 -22.92 14.15
C VAL A 792 13.93 -22.90 13.99
N ALA A 793 14.49 -23.80 13.19
CA ALA A 793 15.92 -23.89 12.93
C ALA A 793 16.48 -22.63 12.24
N ILE A 794 15.70 -21.91 11.42
CA ILE A 794 16.17 -20.68 10.72
C ILE A 794 16.72 -19.62 11.69
N TYR A 795 16.22 -19.57 12.92
CA TYR A 795 16.69 -18.61 13.93
C TYR A 795 18.10 -18.93 14.46
N LEU A 796 18.68 -20.08 14.09
CA LEU A 796 20.06 -20.46 14.38
C LEU A 796 21.01 -20.20 13.18
N HIS A 797 20.48 -19.75 12.04
CA HIS A 797 21.24 -19.47 10.83
C HIS A 797 22.20 -18.27 11.02
N ARG A 798 23.37 -18.28 10.37
CA ARG A 798 24.41 -17.26 10.60
C ARG A 798 24.04 -15.87 10.11
N CYS A 799 23.13 -15.76 9.16
CA CYS A 799 22.59 -14.47 8.71
C CYS A 799 21.63 -13.78 9.71
N VAL A 800 21.19 -14.45 10.78
CA VAL A 800 20.29 -13.90 11.82
C VAL A 800 21.09 -13.14 12.87
N GLU A 801 20.60 -12.02 13.38
CA GLU A 801 21.29 -11.24 14.44
C GLU A 801 21.64 -12.07 15.69
N ALA A 802 22.84 -11.89 16.22
CA ALA A 802 23.35 -12.66 17.38
C ALA A 802 22.41 -12.71 18.60
N PRO A 803 21.75 -11.61 19.03
CA PRO A 803 20.82 -11.65 20.17
C PRO A 803 19.62 -12.58 19.93
N VAL A 804 19.13 -12.65 18.69
CA VAL A 804 18.00 -13.51 18.30
C VAL A 804 18.45 -14.97 18.28
N ARG A 805 19.65 -15.27 17.74
CA ARG A 805 20.23 -16.63 17.79
C ARG A 805 20.40 -17.12 19.23
N LEU A 806 20.92 -16.27 20.09
CA LEU A 806 21.12 -16.56 21.52
C LEU A 806 19.77 -16.82 22.22
N ALA A 807 18.76 -15.97 21.96
CA ALA A 807 17.41 -16.16 22.51
C ALA A 807 16.78 -17.49 22.03
N ALA A 808 16.89 -17.80 20.74
CA ALA A 808 16.39 -19.05 20.18
C ALA A 808 17.06 -20.27 20.82
N TRP A 809 18.39 -20.26 20.94
CA TRP A 809 19.12 -21.36 21.55
C TRP A 809 18.75 -21.57 23.02
N ASN A 810 18.62 -20.49 23.80
CA ASN A 810 18.18 -20.55 25.18
C ASN A 810 16.75 -21.07 25.31
N ALA A 811 15.82 -20.58 24.49
CA ALA A 811 14.43 -21.05 24.48
C ALA A 811 14.35 -22.56 24.16
N LEU A 812 15.07 -23.02 23.13
CA LEU A 812 15.13 -24.44 22.73
C LEU A 812 15.72 -25.34 23.83
N THR A 813 16.78 -24.86 24.48
CA THR A 813 17.42 -25.59 25.60
C THR A 813 16.48 -25.66 26.82
N ASN A 814 15.83 -24.55 27.16
CA ASN A 814 14.90 -24.48 28.30
C ASN A 814 13.66 -25.36 28.08
N ALA A 815 13.10 -25.36 26.87
CA ALA A 815 12.00 -26.22 26.48
C ALA A 815 12.41 -27.70 26.26
N ARG A 816 13.72 -28.01 26.25
CA ARG A 816 14.30 -29.35 26.04
C ARG A 816 13.92 -29.99 24.70
N VAL A 817 13.88 -29.20 23.63
CA VAL A 817 13.44 -29.62 22.29
C VAL A 817 14.52 -29.57 21.22
N LEU A 818 15.79 -29.42 21.61
CA LEU A 818 16.92 -29.50 20.67
C LEU A 818 16.93 -30.80 19.87
N GLU A 819 16.40 -31.89 20.44
CA GLU A 819 16.27 -33.20 19.79
C GLU A 819 15.14 -33.31 18.74
N LEU A 820 14.28 -32.31 18.65
CA LEU A 820 13.16 -32.26 17.69
C LEU A 820 13.52 -31.44 16.43
N LEU A 821 14.67 -30.78 16.42
CA LEU A 821 15.11 -30.02 15.24
C LEU A 821 15.53 -30.96 14.10
N PRO A 822 15.37 -30.53 12.84
CA PRO A 822 15.75 -31.31 11.68
C PRO A 822 17.28 -31.57 11.63
N PRO A 823 17.72 -32.59 10.87
CA PRO A 823 19.13 -32.72 10.48
C PRO A 823 19.52 -31.56 9.54
N LEU A 824 20.82 -31.25 9.46
CA LEU A 824 21.33 -30.07 8.76
C LEU A 824 20.96 -30.03 7.28
N GLU A 825 20.94 -31.18 6.60
CA GLU A 825 20.61 -31.31 5.18
C GLU A 825 19.12 -31.05 4.90
N SER A 826 18.30 -31.06 5.95
CA SER A 826 16.87 -30.79 5.88
C SER A 826 16.50 -29.43 6.46
N CYS A 827 17.48 -28.55 6.75
CA CYS A 827 17.24 -27.18 7.18
C CYS A 827 16.91 -26.26 5.99
N PHE A 828 16.61 -24.99 6.28
CA PHE A 828 16.36 -23.97 5.27
C PHE A 828 17.63 -23.60 4.52
N GLY A 829 17.61 -23.66 3.19
CA GLY A 829 18.75 -23.27 2.37
C GLY A 829 19.97 -24.19 2.55
N GLU A 830 21.12 -23.71 2.12
CA GLU A 830 22.37 -24.47 2.13
C GLU A 830 22.94 -24.64 3.55
N ALA A 831 23.57 -25.79 3.80
CA ALA A 831 24.19 -26.13 5.08
C ALA A 831 25.25 -25.08 5.50
N GLU A 832 25.95 -24.52 4.53
CA GLU A 832 26.93 -23.45 4.65
C GLU A 832 26.38 -22.22 5.36
N GLY A 833 25.09 -21.90 5.20
CA GLY A 833 24.47 -20.77 5.87
C GLY A 833 24.34 -20.91 7.39
N TYR A 834 24.41 -22.14 7.90
CA TYR A 834 24.42 -22.45 9.34
C TYR A 834 25.84 -22.58 9.91
N LEU A 835 26.78 -22.97 9.06
CA LEU A 835 28.16 -23.27 9.44
C LEU A 835 29.11 -22.09 9.24
N GLU A 836 28.86 -21.23 8.24
CA GLU A 836 29.70 -20.10 7.89
C GLU A 836 28.99 -18.74 8.03
N PRO A 837 29.67 -17.71 8.57
CA PRO A 837 31.00 -17.73 9.18
C PRO A 837 30.95 -18.46 10.52
N LYS A 838 32.11 -18.93 10.95
CA LYS A 838 32.28 -19.54 12.28
C LYS A 838 31.78 -18.62 13.39
N GLU A 839 31.13 -19.18 14.40
CA GLU A 839 30.61 -18.41 15.53
C GLU A 839 31.75 -17.77 16.32
N ASP A 840 31.61 -16.47 16.55
CA ASP A 840 32.61 -15.64 17.19
C ASP A 840 32.04 -14.85 18.39
N ASN A 841 30.73 -14.96 18.62
CA ASN A 841 30.04 -14.41 19.76
C ASN A 841 30.27 -15.24 21.04
N ASP A 842 30.86 -14.61 22.05
CA ASP A 842 31.26 -15.25 23.30
C ASP A 842 30.06 -15.87 24.05
N ASP A 843 28.92 -15.17 24.11
CA ASP A 843 27.73 -15.62 24.83
C ASP A 843 27.15 -16.90 24.20
N ILE A 844 27.08 -16.97 22.87
CA ILE A 844 26.57 -18.17 22.16
C ILE A 844 27.49 -19.37 22.40
N LEU A 845 28.81 -19.17 22.30
CA LEU A 845 29.80 -20.23 22.56
C LEU A 845 29.72 -20.76 24.01
N GLU A 846 29.52 -19.87 24.99
CA GLU A 846 29.30 -20.28 26.38
C GLU A 846 28.03 -21.11 26.55
N VAL A 847 26.92 -20.71 25.92
CA VAL A 847 25.66 -21.45 26.02
C VAL A 847 25.74 -22.80 25.27
N TYR A 848 26.48 -22.91 24.18
CA TYR A 848 26.75 -24.20 23.51
C TYR A 848 27.44 -25.20 24.46
N VAL A 849 28.50 -24.78 25.14
CA VAL A 849 29.19 -25.63 26.13
C VAL A 849 28.31 -25.92 27.35
N LYS A 850 27.45 -24.98 27.76
CA LYS A 850 26.47 -25.21 28.82
C LYS A 850 25.45 -26.28 28.41
N SER A 851 24.92 -26.25 27.19
CA SER A 851 23.99 -27.27 26.68
C SER A 851 24.66 -28.64 26.53
N TRP A 852 25.95 -28.67 26.17
CA TRP A 852 26.77 -29.89 26.15
C TRP A 852 26.94 -30.49 27.56
N THR A 853 27.48 -29.70 28.49
CA THR A 853 27.80 -30.18 29.84
C THR A 853 26.57 -30.45 30.71
N SER A 854 25.40 -29.90 30.38
CA SER A 854 24.13 -30.21 31.06
C SER A 854 23.46 -31.50 30.58
N GLY A 855 23.90 -32.06 29.44
CA GLY A 855 23.26 -33.22 28.80
C GLY A 855 22.05 -32.86 27.93
N ALA A 856 21.80 -31.57 27.67
CA ALA A 856 20.70 -31.14 26.81
C ALA A 856 20.90 -31.55 25.34
N LEU A 857 22.15 -31.83 24.94
CA LEU A 857 22.52 -32.24 23.58
C LEU A 857 22.55 -33.77 23.38
N ASP A 858 22.41 -34.59 24.41
CA ASP A 858 22.66 -36.04 24.33
C ASP A 858 21.72 -36.71 23.31
N ARG A 859 20.43 -36.34 23.36
CA ARG A 859 19.43 -36.84 22.42
C ARG A 859 19.51 -36.17 21.04
N ALA A 860 19.94 -34.91 21.00
CA ALA A 860 20.21 -34.20 19.75
C ALA A 860 21.38 -34.86 18.99
N ALA A 861 22.39 -35.35 19.71
CA ALA A 861 23.54 -36.07 19.18
C ALA A 861 23.17 -37.45 18.66
N SER A 862 22.35 -38.21 19.40
CA SER A 862 21.91 -39.55 18.95
C SER A 862 21.00 -39.49 17.71
N ARG A 863 20.27 -38.39 17.53
CA ARG A 863 19.38 -38.16 16.37
C ARG A 863 20.03 -37.41 15.21
N GLY A 864 21.27 -36.93 15.36
CA GLY A 864 21.97 -36.19 14.29
C GLY A 864 21.31 -34.86 13.92
N THR A 865 20.70 -34.17 14.89
CA THR A 865 20.01 -32.90 14.63
C THR A 865 20.98 -31.75 14.36
N VAL A 866 20.50 -30.69 13.69
CA VAL A 866 21.25 -29.46 13.42
C VAL A 866 21.84 -28.83 14.69
N ALA A 867 21.16 -28.94 15.84
CA ALA A 867 21.68 -28.42 17.11
C ALA A 867 23.03 -29.05 17.49
N TYR A 868 23.16 -30.37 17.34
CA TYR A 868 24.43 -31.05 17.64
C TYR A 868 25.50 -30.69 16.61
N THR A 869 25.15 -30.67 15.31
CA THR A 869 26.07 -30.34 14.23
C THR A 869 26.63 -28.92 14.34
N LEU A 870 25.79 -27.93 14.67
CA LEU A 870 26.18 -26.55 14.92
C LEU A 870 27.20 -26.46 16.05
N VAL A 871 26.89 -27.06 17.20
CA VAL A 871 27.77 -27.03 18.38
C VAL A 871 29.10 -27.69 18.07
N LEU A 872 29.07 -28.85 17.41
CA LEU A 872 30.25 -29.60 17.03
C LEU A 872 31.17 -28.77 16.11
N HIS A 873 30.58 -28.15 15.09
CA HIS A 873 31.28 -27.33 14.11
C HIS A 873 31.91 -26.08 14.73
N HIS A 874 31.07 -25.25 15.35
CA HIS A 874 31.48 -23.95 15.87
C HIS A 874 32.45 -24.07 17.05
N LEU A 875 32.23 -25.03 17.96
CA LEU A 875 33.18 -25.27 19.06
C LEU A 875 34.48 -25.88 18.57
N SER A 876 34.46 -26.81 17.61
CA SER A 876 35.71 -27.38 17.06
C SER A 876 36.56 -26.28 16.43
N TYR A 877 35.95 -25.40 15.64
CA TYR A 877 36.68 -24.28 15.05
C TYR A 877 37.17 -23.28 16.09
N PHE A 878 36.31 -22.85 17.02
CA PHE A 878 36.69 -21.90 18.07
C PHE A 878 37.82 -22.43 18.96
N VAL A 879 37.75 -23.71 19.33
CA VAL A 879 38.78 -24.32 20.19
C VAL A 879 40.10 -24.49 19.44
N PHE A 880 40.08 -24.97 18.20
CA PHE A 880 41.30 -25.43 17.52
C PHE A 880 41.89 -24.45 16.48
N HIS A 881 41.14 -23.46 16.01
CA HIS A 881 41.56 -22.61 14.88
C HIS A 881 41.56 -21.10 15.18
N SER A 882 40.80 -20.59 16.16
CA SER A 882 40.78 -19.16 16.50
C SER A 882 41.31 -18.90 17.91
N SER A 883 42.48 -18.24 18.06
CA SER A 883 42.92 -17.79 19.39
C SER A 883 44.02 -16.71 19.33
N THR A 884 43.64 -15.44 19.26
CA THR A 884 44.51 -14.31 19.62
C THR A 884 43.81 -13.44 20.67
N GLY A 885 44.58 -12.89 21.61
CA GLY A 885 44.08 -11.95 22.64
C GLY A 885 43.05 -12.54 23.61
N ASP A 886 41.99 -11.79 23.88
CA ASP A 886 40.97 -12.07 24.91
C ASP A 886 40.19 -13.38 24.68
N LYS A 887 40.05 -13.82 23.42
CA LYS A 887 39.37 -15.07 23.06
C LYS A 887 40.09 -16.31 23.60
N LEU A 888 41.39 -16.22 23.91
CA LEU A 888 42.18 -17.33 24.47
C LEU A 888 41.75 -17.68 25.90
N LEU A 889 41.36 -16.69 26.71
CA LEU A 889 40.85 -16.92 28.07
C LEU A 889 39.51 -17.66 28.03
N LEU A 890 38.62 -17.26 27.12
CA LEU A 890 37.34 -17.93 26.91
C LEU A 890 37.57 -19.37 26.42
N ARG A 891 38.41 -19.57 25.39
CA ARG A 891 38.80 -20.90 24.89
C ARG A 891 39.26 -21.81 26.03
N ASN A 892 40.20 -21.36 26.85
CA ASN A 892 40.71 -22.16 27.96
C ASN A 892 39.63 -22.45 29.02
N LYS A 893 38.72 -21.52 29.30
CA LYS A 893 37.55 -21.74 30.17
C LYS A 893 36.63 -22.85 29.60
N LEU A 894 36.28 -22.76 28.31
CA LEU A 894 35.40 -23.71 27.64
C LEU A 894 36.01 -25.12 27.57
N VAL A 895 37.28 -25.25 27.18
CA VAL A 895 37.99 -26.53 27.11
C VAL A 895 38.05 -27.22 28.47
N ARG A 896 38.34 -26.48 29.54
CA ARG A 896 38.35 -27.04 30.91
C ARG A 896 36.97 -27.55 31.32
N SER A 897 35.90 -26.89 30.88
CA SER A 897 34.52 -27.36 31.13
C SER A 897 34.23 -28.68 30.41
N LEU A 898 34.58 -28.77 29.12
CA LEU A 898 34.39 -29.98 28.31
C LEU A 898 35.20 -31.17 28.85
N LEU A 899 36.46 -30.95 29.27
CA LEU A 899 37.30 -32.00 29.84
C LEU A 899 36.78 -32.51 31.19
N ARG A 900 36.21 -31.63 32.02
CA ARG A 900 35.56 -32.03 33.28
C ARG A 900 34.35 -32.91 33.02
N ASP A 901 33.53 -32.53 32.04
CA ASP A 901 32.34 -33.29 31.66
C ASP A 901 32.69 -34.67 31.06
N PHE A 902 33.74 -34.75 30.22
CA PHE A 902 34.30 -36.02 29.74
C PHE A 902 34.73 -36.96 30.88
N SER A 903 35.36 -36.42 31.93
CA SER A 903 35.78 -37.21 33.09
C SER A 903 34.59 -37.80 33.87
N LEU A 904 33.47 -37.08 33.91
CA LEU A 904 32.30 -37.41 34.73
C LEU A 904 31.28 -38.30 34.00
N LYS A 905 31.14 -38.17 32.68
CA LYS A 905 30.08 -38.84 31.90
C LYS A 905 30.65 -39.72 30.79
N GLN A 906 30.55 -41.03 30.99
CA GLN A 906 30.97 -42.06 30.01
C GLN A 906 30.27 -41.90 28.64
N GLN A 907 29.05 -41.39 28.63
CA GLN A 907 28.22 -41.23 27.42
C GLN A 907 28.75 -40.11 26.51
N HIS A 908 29.41 -39.10 27.08
CA HIS A 908 29.95 -37.96 26.35
C HIS A 908 31.35 -38.23 25.77
N LYS A 909 31.89 -39.44 25.99
CA LYS A 909 33.14 -39.90 25.35
C LYS A 909 33.04 -39.82 23.83
N VAL A 910 31.96 -40.33 23.26
CA VAL A 910 31.73 -40.33 21.80
C VAL A 910 31.63 -38.90 21.28
N MET A 911 30.92 -38.02 21.99
CA MET A 911 30.78 -36.62 21.58
C MET A 911 32.13 -35.88 21.62
N MET A 912 32.96 -36.11 22.65
CA MET A 912 34.30 -35.52 22.74
C MET A 912 35.24 -36.05 21.65
N LEU A 913 35.15 -37.34 21.31
CA LEU A 913 35.90 -37.92 20.18
C LEU A 913 35.47 -37.27 18.85
N ASN A 914 34.16 -37.11 18.63
CA ASN A 914 33.64 -36.43 17.45
C ASN A 914 34.16 -34.99 17.36
N LEU A 915 34.28 -34.26 18.46
CA LEU A 915 34.78 -32.87 18.47
C LEU A 915 36.24 -32.79 17.99
N ILE A 916 37.08 -33.72 18.45
CA ILE A 916 38.50 -33.78 18.07
C ILE A 916 38.68 -34.29 16.64
N GLN A 917 37.87 -35.26 16.22
CA GLN A 917 37.94 -35.84 14.88
C GLN A 917 37.14 -35.03 13.86
N TYR A 918 36.44 -33.97 14.28
CA TYR A 918 35.58 -33.19 13.41
C TYR A 918 36.35 -32.63 12.22
N THR A 919 35.94 -33.04 11.03
CA THR A 919 36.34 -32.45 9.76
C THR A 919 35.16 -31.72 9.16
N GLU A 920 35.45 -30.60 8.53
CA GLU A 920 34.45 -29.83 7.80
C GLU A 920 33.76 -30.72 6.75
N PRO A 921 32.42 -30.74 6.68
CA PRO A 921 31.71 -31.46 5.64
C PRO A 921 32.10 -30.90 4.27
N ALA A 922 32.42 -31.79 3.31
CA ALA A 922 32.83 -31.39 1.97
C ALA A 922 31.68 -30.67 1.26
N THR A 923 31.83 -29.37 1.03
CA THR A 923 30.84 -28.52 0.38
C THR A 923 30.89 -28.72 -1.13
N SER A 924 29.74 -29.03 -1.73
CA SER A 924 29.61 -29.31 -3.15
C SER A 924 29.61 -28.02 -3.95
N GLN A 925 30.80 -27.53 -4.33
CA GLN A 925 31.15 -26.94 -5.62
C GLN A 925 32.48 -26.18 -5.45
N LEU A 926 33.46 -26.53 -6.28
CA LEU A 926 34.77 -25.89 -6.41
C LEU A 926 35.94 -26.36 -5.50
N SER A 927 36.05 -27.65 -5.15
CA SER A 927 37.39 -28.25 -5.00
C SER A 927 37.38 -29.76 -5.22
N ASN A 928 37.98 -30.21 -6.32
CA ASN A 928 38.34 -31.62 -6.56
C ASN A 928 39.52 -32.04 -5.69
N VAL A 929 39.39 -31.89 -4.37
CA VAL A 929 40.30 -32.47 -3.39
C VAL A 929 39.46 -33.39 -2.52
N LYS A 930 39.66 -34.70 -2.67
CA LYS A 930 39.15 -35.68 -1.71
C LYS A 930 39.70 -35.32 -0.33
N VAL A 931 38.89 -34.71 0.53
CA VAL A 931 39.23 -34.50 1.94
C VAL A 931 39.16 -35.87 2.60
N GLY A 932 40.32 -36.52 2.74
CA GLY A 932 40.48 -37.72 3.54
C GLY A 932 40.32 -37.40 5.04
N SER A 933 40.29 -38.46 5.86
CA SER A 933 40.36 -38.38 7.31
C SER A 933 41.36 -37.32 7.79
N PRO A 934 41.11 -36.66 8.93
CA PRO A 934 42.04 -35.66 9.45
C PRO A 934 43.43 -36.30 9.55
N SER A 935 44.42 -35.70 8.88
CA SER A 935 45.80 -36.19 8.95
C SER A 935 46.20 -36.37 10.42
N GLU A 936 46.93 -37.44 10.76
CA GLU A 936 47.40 -37.69 12.14
C GLU A 936 48.04 -36.43 12.76
N ARG A 937 48.73 -35.64 11.94
CA ARG A 937 49.36 -34.36 12.32
C ARG A 937 48.36 -33.28 12.76
N SER A 938 47.16 -33.25 12.16
CA SER A 938 46.06 -32.35 12.55
C SER A 938 45.50 -32.73 13.92
N ILE A 939 45.32 -34.03 14.17
CA ILE A 939 44.84 -34.54 15.46
C ILE A 939 45.85 -34.26 16.57
N GLU A 940 47.15 -34.46 16.31
CA GLU A 940 48.22 -34.13 17.27
C GLU A 940 48.21 -32.64 17.66
N ASN A 941 48.10 -31.72 16.69
CA ASN A 941 47.98 -30.29 16.96
C ASN A 941 46.76 -29.96 17.84
N ARG A 942 45.61 -30.63 17.62
CA ARG A 942 44.42 -30.43 18.47
C ARG A 942 44.66 -30.87 19.91
N PHE A 943 45.41 -31.96 20.13
CA PHE A 943 45.80 -32.39 21.48
C PHE A 943 46.78 -31.43 22.17
N GLU A 944 47.65 -30.75 21.42
CA GLU A 944 48.51 -29.69 21.96
C GLU A 944 47.68 -28.52 22.49
N VAL A 945 46.68 -28.07 21.74
CA VAL A 945 45.76 -27.00 22.16
C VAL A 945 45.00 -27.39 23.44
N LEU A 946 44.51 -28.63 23.54
CA LEU A 946 43.85 -29.12 24.77
C LEU A 946 44.83 -29.15 25.96
N THR A 947 46.09 -29.50 25.74
CA THR A 947 47.14 -29.53 26.76
C THR A 947 47.48 -28.13 27.24
N GLU A 948 47.59 -27.17 26.33
CA GLU A 948 47.82 -25.75 26.63
C GLU A 948 46.69 -25.17 27.49
N ALA A 949 45.44 -25.42 27.10
CA ALA A 949 44.24 -24.95 27.80
C ALA A 949 44.09 -25.50 29.23
N CYS A 950 44.81 -26.58 29.57
CA CYS A 950 44.83 -27.13 30.92
C CYS A 950 45.66 -26.30 31.92
N GLU A 951 46.50 -25.36 31.46
CA GLU A 951 47.29 -24.44 32.32
C GLU A 951 48.00 -25.15 33.49
N ARG A 952 48.58 -26.34 33.25
CA ARG A 952 49.27 -27.20 34.24
C ARG A 952 48.38 -27.86 35.29
N ASN A 953 47.06 -27.89 35.11
CA ASN A 953 46.17 -28.68 35.97
C ASN A 953 46.37 -30.18 35.78
N SER A 954 46.93 -30.86 36.77
CA SER A 954 47.32 -32.27 36.70
C SER A 954 46.15 -33.24 36.49
N SER A 955 44.95 -32.93 36.98
CA SER A 955 43.78 -33.79 36.80
C SER A 955 43.28 -33.76 35.35
N LEU A 956 43.19 -32.57 34.76
CA LEU A 956 42.76 -32.39 33.36
C LEU A 956 43.80 -32.92 32.37
N LEU A 957 45.08 -32.75 32.66
CA LEU A 957 46.16 -33.33 31.84
C LEU A 957 46.10 -34.86 31.78
N ASN A 958 45.69 -35.52 32.87
CA ASN A 958 45.48 -36.97 32.86
C ASN A 958 44.27 -37.38 31.99
N GLU A 959 43.22 -36.58 31.96
CA GLU A 959 42.06 -36.83 31.08
C GLU A 959 42.42 -36.63 29.60
N VAL A 960 43.24 -35.64 29.26
CA VAL A 960 43.77 -35.48 27.89
C VAL A 960 44.60 -36.70 27.47
N LYS A 961 45.42 -37.26 28.36
CA LYS A 961 46.18 -38.50 28.09
C LYS A 961 45.27 -39.71 27.84
N LYS A 962 44.20 -39.88 28.62
CA LYS A 962 43.20 -40.94 28.41
C LYS A 962 42.45 -40.76 27.09
N LEU A 963 42.14 -39.52 26.72
CA LEU A 963 41.48 -39.20 25.46
C LEU A 963 42.40 -39.50 24.26
N LYS A 964 43.70 -39.21 24.39
CA LYS A 964 44.71 -39.52 23.38
C LYS A 964 44.87 -41.03 23.16
N SER A 965 44.85 -41.85 24.21
CA SER A 965 44.90 -43.31 24.05
C SER A 965 43.66 -43.86 23.36
N LEU A 966 42.46 -43.34 23.69
CA LEU A 966 41.20 -43.77 23.05
C LEU A 966 41.15 -43.48 21.55
N VAL A 967 41.73 -42.38 21.09
CA VAL A 967 41.82 -42.06 19.65
C VAL A 967 42.81 -43.00 18.95
N GLN A 968 43.94 -43.31 19.60
CA GLN A 968 44.96 -44.23 19.07
C GLN A 968 44.45 -45.68 18.98
N ASP A 969 43.65 -46.13 19.95
CA ASP A 969 43.04 -47.46 19.96
C ASP A 969 41.90 -47.63 18.94
N GLY A 970 41.33 -46.54 18.42
CA GLY A 970 40.26 -46.55 17.40
C GLY A 970 40.73 -46.32 15.96
N LEU A 971 42.01 -45.96 15.76
CA LEU A 971 42.66 -45.79 14.46
C LEU A 971 43.45 -47.05 14.03
N SER A 972 43.66 -48.00 14.95
CA SER A 972 44.13 -49.37 14.69
C SER A 972 42.97 -50.30 14.36
#